data_AF-A0A9D6Q543-F1
#
_entry.id   AF-A0A9D6Q543-F1
#
_cell.length_a   1.000
_cell.length_b   1.000
_cell.length_c   1.000
_cell.angle_alpha   90.00
_cell.angle_beta   90.00
_cell.angle_gamma   90.00
#
_symmetry.space_group_name_H-M   'P 1'
#
loop_
_entity.id
_entity.type
_entity.pdbx_description
1 polymer ?
#
loop_
_entity_poly.entity_id
_entity_poly.type
_entity_poly.pdbx_seq_one_letter_code
_entity_poly.pdbx_strand_id
1 'polypeptide(L)'
;MKEAGPKILIEQKPKTALQKTFLLLEDFLNKIFTPRYNPFYYLGAISSILFIILVISGVYLFIFYRTNNPYQVVQDITEKQWYIGGIMRSIHRYSADGLIIAVILHTIREYLIGRYSHYGWLAWITGLLLLIVTIIIGITGYWLVWDERAQLVALKTSELLSDIPLFIEPISMSFLSNESLDMLLFFVLHLMHLALPVAMVFLIGLHIFRLSRPVIATPRIMTIAIVIMLFAASVIMPATSAPPADLSKIPRDAPFDWFYLFIYPLREIIPLQRFWIILSAITIALFILPWTRRRRLLPAEVILENCTGCEQCNKDCPYEAIRMRFSSDRLPYRAEATVIPERCASCGVCVGACDFAAINLPDMTDARINEEIVKLLSGIKQTDKMPAILLFICAQSAALNTIIDIKDNSVKGMKNIKATALPCIGMVQPSMIERGFKSGADGVFLCGCLIGDCYYREGNRWLHERVMGERYPFLSKAIDAGRIREYGAASVNTNKIIDEIRLFEGYLNNYNKQKKEMQPRESKVNDRGILKRMIALSAIPAFLIVFFSMKPIYPFYSKGDSLIKLAIKYPSRYKADCRELTEKETEAKLRHMRKTNSPFSDMRMDCQGERLPINVDVYVDNKNVLSRSYFPTGLKNDGPIFIYEEIPVTTGTHGFKVRIRDSKEDNPLNYVFEKEVGLKSGEVSVIDLSNKF
;
A
#
# COMPACT_ATOMS: atom_id res chain seq x y z
N MET A 1 -49.18 16.25 4.34
CA MET A 1 -47.76 15.90 4.19
C MET A 1 -46.97 17.20 4.23
N LYS A 2 -46.13 17.42 5.25
CA LYS A 2 -45.34 18.66 5.38
C LYS A 2 -44.30 18.71 4.25
N GLU A 3 -44.31 19.81 3.49
CA GLU A 3 -43.31 20.13 2.46
C GLU A 3 -41.90 20.06 3.05
N ALA A 4 -41.15 19.05 2.68
CA ALA A 4 -39.72 19.01 2.92
C ALA A 4 -39.07 19.98 1.92
N GLY A 5 -38.66 21.16 2.39
CA GLY A 5 -37.78 22.05 1.63
C GLY A 5 -36.51 21.34 1.14
N PRO A 6 -35.77 21.91 0.16
CA PRO A 6 -34.70 21.22 -0.55
C PRO A 6 -33.50 20.99 0.37
N LYS A 7 -33.47 19.88 1.10
CA LYS A 7 -32.28 19.43 1.83
C LYS A 7 -31.35 18.71 0.88
N ILE A 8 -30.58 19.46 0.11
CA ILE A 8 -29.34 18.97 -0.50
C ILE A 8 -28.25 19.17 0.53
N LEU A 9 -28.17 18.25 1.48
CA LEU A 9 -26.95 18.07 2.23
C LEU A 9 -26.43 16.71 1.86
N ILE A 10 -25.52 16.69 0.89
CA ILE A 10 -24.53 15.62 0.83
C ILE A 10 -23.84 15.66 2.19
N GLU A 11 -24.22 14.73 3.07
CA GLU A 11 -23.80 14.75 4.47
C GLU A 11 -22.28 14.55 4.54
N GLN A 12 -21.55 15.64 4.73
CA GLN A 12 -20.10 15.63 4.81
C GLN A 12 -19.67 15.37 6.25
N LYS A 13 -18.99 14.25 6.48
CA LYS A 13 -18.32 14.02 7.75
C LYS A 13 -17.17 15.01 7.93
N PRO A 14 -16.96 15.55 9.14
CA PRO A 14 -15.81 16.40 9.42
C PRO A 14 -14.51 15.62 9.22
N LYS A 15 -13.52 16.28 8.64
CA LYS A 15 -12.18 15.71 8.48
C LYS A 15 -11.46 15.64 9.81
N THR A 16 -10.76 14.53 10.04
CA THR A 16 -9.87 14.34 11.20
C THR A 16 -8.67 15.29 11.15
N ALA A 17 -8.00 15.51 12.28
CA ALA A 17 -6.79 16.33 12.35
C ALA A 17 -5.70 15.82 11.38
N LEU A 18 -5.47 14.51 11.36
CA LEU A 18 -4.48 13.88 10.47
C LEU A 18 -4.78 14.14 8.99
N GLN A 19 -6.04 14.01 8.57
CA GLN A 19 -6.45 14.32 7.20
C GLN A 19 -6.21 15.79 6.83
N LYS A 20 -6.46 16.72 7.75
CA LYS A 20 -6.20 18.15 7.51
C LYS A 20 -4.70 18.40 7.34
N THR A 21 -3.86 17.86 8.22
CA THR A 21 -2.40 18.01 8.15
C THR A 21 -1.85 17.47 6.83
N PHE A 22 -2.32 16.30 6.40
CA PHE A 22 -1.90 15.70 5.12
C PHE A 22 -2.28 16.56 3.91
N LEU A 23 -3.51 17.06 3.87
CA LEU A 23 -3.97 17.92 2.78
C LEU A 23 -3.27 19.30 2.78
N LEU A 24 -2.85 19.81 3.93
CA LEU A 24 -2.00 21.00 4.02
C LEU A 24 -0.61 20.75 3.44
N LEU A 25 -0.04 19.57 3.69
CA LEU A 25 1.22 19.14 3.08
C LEU A 25 1.07 19.04 1.55
N GLU A 26 -0.01 18.45 1.05
CA GLU A 26 -0.28 18.42 -0.40
C GLU A 26 -0.44 19.83 -1.00
N ASP A 27 -1.15 20.76 -0.35
CA ASP A 27 -1.27 22.17 -0.82
C ASP A 27 0.09 22.89 -0.82
N PHE A 28 0.94 22.60 0.17
CA PHE A 28 2.31 23.13 0.19
C PHE A 28 3.13 22.64 -1.01
N LEU A 29 3.07 21.34 -1.32
CA LEU A 29 3.76 20.77 -2.48
C LEU A 29 3.19 21.27 -3.80
N ASN A 30 1.88 21.53 -3.89
CA ASN A 30 1.27 22.18 -5.06
C ASN A 30 1.87 23.56 -5.35
N LYS A 31 2.23 24.34 -4.32
CA LYS A 31 2.88 25.65 -4.52
C LYS A 31 4.29 25.52 -5.09
N ILE A 32 4.99 24.45 -4.71
CA ILE A 32 6.38 24.21 -5.12
C ILE A 32 6.45 23.66 -6.55
N PHE A 33 5.69 22.60 -6.83
CA PHE A 33 5.78 21.81 -8.05
C PHE A 33 4.68 22.10 -9.07
N THR A 34 3.67 22.89 -8.72
CA THR A 34 2.37 22.99 -9.40
C THR A 34 1.55 21.68 -9.26
N PRO A 35 0.20 21.75 -9.31
CA PRO A 35 -0.65 20.55 -9.22
C PRO A 35 -0.32 19.48 -10.26
N ARG A 36 0.12 19.88 -11.46
CA ARG A 36 0.47 18.97 -12.55
C ARG A 36 1.64 18.06 -12.23
N TYR A 37 2.61 18.51 -11.43
CA TYR A 37 3.83 17.77 -11.11
C TYR A 37 3.99 17.45 -9.62
N ASN A 38 2.92 17.53 -8.83
CA ASN A 38 2.96 17.14 -7.43
C ASN A 38 3.16 15.60 -7.30
N PRO A 39 4.26 15.12 -6.69
CA PRO A 39 4.55 13.69 -6.58
C PRO A 39 3.46 12.88 -5.85
N PHE A 40 2.73 13.49 -4.91
CA PHE A 40 1.69 12.81 -4.14
C PHE A 40 0.54 12.30 -5.02
N TYR A 41 0.27 12.99 -6.12
CA TYR A 41 -0.79 12.59 -7.08
C TYR A 41 -0.38 11.42 -7.96
N TYR A 42 0.91 11.06 -7.96
CA TYR A 42 1.47 10.01 -8.80
C TYR A 42 2.14 8.88 -8.00
N LEU A 43 1.89 8.73 -6.69
CA LEU A 43 2.57 7.72 -5.86
C LEU A 43 2.44 6.28 -6.40
N GLY A 44 1.28 5.90 -6.94
CA GLY A 44 1.09 4.60 -7.61
C GLY A 44 1.91 4.46 -8.89
N ALA A 45 2.01 5.52 -9.70
CA ALA A 45 2.83 5.55 -10.91
C ALA A 45 4.34 5.56 -10.60
N ILE A 46 4.74 6.29 -9.56
CA ILE A 46 6.13 6.30 -9.04
C ILE A 46 6.50 4.88 -8.60
N SER A 47 5.62 4.21 -7.83
CA SER A 47 5.82 2.82 -7.42
C SER A 47 5.98 1.89 -8.64
N SER A 48 5.15 2.08 -9.68
CA SER A 48 5.23 1.29 -10.92
C SER A 48 6.55 1.48 -11.65
N ILE A 49 7.05 2.73 -11.76
CA ILE A 49 8.34 3.02 -12.41
C ILE A 49 9.50 2.46 -11.60
N LEU A 50 9.50 2.61 -10.28
CA LEU A 50 10.54 2.05 -9.40
C LEU A 50 10.57 0.52 -9.48
N PHE A 51 9.40 -0.12 -9.55
CA PHE A 51 9.28 -1.56 -9.77
C PHE A 51 9.84 -2.00 -11.13
N ILE A 52 9.59 -1.25 -12.21
CA ILE A 52 10.18 -1.54 -13.52
C ILE A 52 11.72 -1.42 -13.47
N ILE A 53 12.24 -0.37 -12.82
CA ILE A 53 13.69 -0.18 -12.66
C ILE A 53 14.29 -1.34 -11.83
N LEU A 54 13.59 -1.80 -10.79
CA LEU A 54 13.98 -2.97 -9.99
C LEU A 54 14.04 -4.25 -10.81
N VAL A 55 13.04 -4.51 -11.64
CA VAL A 55 13.02 -5.70 -12.50
C VAL A 55 14.19 -5.66 -13.49
N ILE A 56 14.42 -4.52 -14.15
CA ILE A 56 15.52 -4.38 -15.12
C ILE A 56 16.88 -4.55 -14.45
N SER A 57 17.13 -3.85 -13.35
CA SER A 57 18.39 -3.96 -12.59
C SER A 57 18.55 -5.35 -11.96
N GLY A 58 17.46 -5.96 -11.50
CA GLY A 58 17.46 -7.31 -10.91
C GLY A 58 17.77 -8.39 -11.93
N VAL A 59 17.22 -8.31 -13.16
CA VAL A 59 17.58 -9.21 -14.26
C VAL A 59 19.06 -9.10 -14.61
N TYR A 60 19.63 -7.88 -14.58
CA TYR A 60 21.07 -7.72 -14.77
C TYR A 60 21.86 -8.43 -13.67
N LEU A 61 21.54 -8.21 -12.39
CA LEU A 61 22.24 -8.83 -11.27
C LEU A 61 22.09 -10.36 -11.26
N PHE A 62 20.91 -10.85 -11.63
CA PHE A 62 20.59 -12.28 -11.76
C PHE A 62 21.57 -13.01 -12.70
N ILE A 63 21.96 -12.40 -13.82
CA ILE A 63 22.88 -13.00 -14.79
C ILE A 63 24.23 -13.36 -14.17
N PHE A 64 24.68 -12.58 -13.17
CA PHE A 64 26.00 -12.76 -12.54
C PHE A 64 25.94 -13.47 -11.18
N TYR A 65 24.78 -13.58 -10.56
CA TYR A 65 24.63 -14.11 -9.20
C TYR A 65 24.84 -15.63 -9.12
N ARG A 66 25.56 -16.10 -8.10
CA ARG A 66 25.77 -17.54 -7.80
C ARG A 66 25.48 -17.82 -6.33
N THR A 67 24.78 -18.92 -6.07
CA THR A 67 24.26 -19.26 -4.74
C THR A 67 25.26 -19.98 -3.84
N ASN A 68 26.39 -20.45 -4.37
CA ASN A 68 27.41 -21.17 -3.62
C ASN A 68 28.28 -20.26 -2.74
N ASN A 69 28.51 -19.02 -3.17
CA ASN A 69 29.23 -18.00 -2.38
C ASN A 69 28.57 -16.63 -2.60
N PRO A 70 27.40 -16.39 -1.97
CA PRO A 70 26.57 -15.23 -2.24
C PRO A 70 27.29 -13.90 -1.95
N TYR A 71 28.02 -13.83 -0.83
CA TYR A 71 28.77 -12.62 -0.44
C TYR A 71 29.84 -12.25 -1.46
N GLN A 72 30.71 -13.19 -1.83
CA GLN A 72 31.84 -12.90 -2.73
C GLN A 72 31.35 -12.47 -4.11
N VAL A 73 30.27 -13.07 -4.61
CA VAL A 73 29.72 -12.72 -5.93
C VAL A 73 29.18 -11.29 -5.94
N VAL A 74 28.47 -10.89 -4.88
CA VAL A 74 27.97 -9.51 -4.76
C VAL A 74 29.12 -8.52 -4.62
N GLN A 75 30.17 -8.89 -3.89
CA GLN A 75 31.38 -8.06 -3.77
C GLN A 75 32.09 -7.91 -5.12
N ASP A 76 32.23 -9.00 -5.87
CA ASP A 76 32.83 -8.99 -7.21
C ASP A 76 32.05 -8.10 -8.20
N ILE A 77 30.72 -8.15 -8.18
CA ILE A 77 29.87 -7.25 -8.99
C ILE A 77 30.12 -5.78 -8.60
N THR A 78 30.34 -5.51 -7.32
CA THR A 78 30.49 -4.16 -6.79
C THR A 78 31.86 -3.57 -7.07
N GLU A 79 32.93 -4.34 -6.86
CA GLU A 79 34.30 -3.86 -6.97
C GLU A 79 34.90 -4.10 -8.36
N LYS A 80 34.77 -5.31 -8.91
CA LYS A 80 35.39 -5.67 -10.21
C LYS A 80 34.59 -5.15 -11.40
N GLN A 81 33.27 -4.99 -11.23
CA GLN A 81 32.38 -4.40 -12.24
C GLN A 81 31.79 -3.06 -11.78
N TRP A 82 32.51 -2.27 -10.98
CA TRP A 82 32.00 -1.03 -10.36
C TRP A 82 31.26 -0.08 -11.33
N TYR A 83 31.73 0.01 -12.58
CA TYR A 83 31.22 0.91 -13.62
C TYR A 83 29.77 0.59 -14.07
N ILE A 84 29.39 -0.68 -14.20
CA ILE A 84 28.02 -1.08 -14.56
C ILE A 84 27.39 -1.93 -13.46
N GLY A 85 28.08 -2.96 -12.99
CA GLY A 85 27.61 -3.83 -11.91
C GLY A 85 27.39 -3.09 -10.59
N GLY A 86 28.37 -2.28 -10.17
CA GLY A 86 28.24 -1.45 -8.96
C GLY A 86 27.10 -0.42 -9.05
N ILE A 87 26.97 0.24 -10.21
CA ILE A 87 25.84 1.16 -10.47
C ILE A 87 24.51 0.42 -10.48
N MET A 88 24.39 -0.71 -11.19
CA MET A 88 23.16 -1.50 -11.25
C MET A 88 22.75 -2.03 -9.87
N ARG A 89 23.71 -2.49 -9.06
CA ARG A 89 23.49 -2.88 -7.67
C ARG A 89 22.93 -1.71 -6.86
N SER A 90 23.53 -0.53 -7.00
CA SER A 90 23.11 0.68 -6.30
C SER A 90 21.72 1.14 -6.73
N ILE A 91 21.43 1.14 -8.04
CA ILE A 91 20.10 1.44 -8.58
C ILE A 91 19.07 0.44 -8.05
N HIS A 92 19.39 -0.86 -8.03
CA HIS A 92 18.51 -1.90 -7.50
C HIS A 92 18.21 -1.64 -6.02
N ARG A 93 19.25 -1.37 -5.22
CA ARG A 93 19.15 -1.04 -3.80
C ARG A 93 18.29 0.18 -3.54
N TYR A 94 18.59 1.32 -4.17
CA TYR A 94 17.86 2.57 -3.95
C TYR A 94 16.44 2.54 -4.51
N SER A 95 16.20 1.81 -5.59
CA SER A 95 14.85 1.61 -6.12
C SER A 95 13.99 0.76 -5.19
N ALA A 96 14.58 -0.21 -4.47
CA ALA A 96 13.88 -1.01 -3.46
C ALA A 96 13.42 -0.13 -2.29
N ASP A 97 14.34 0.68 -1.75
CA ASP A 97 14.04 1.60 -0.65
C ASP A 97 12.96 2.62 -1.06
N GLY A 98 13.10 3.19 -2.25
CA GLY A 98 12.12 4.11 -2.83
C GLY A 98 10.75 3.46 -3.06
N LEU A 99 10.71 2.21 -3.53
CA LEU A 99 9.45 1.50 -3.81
C LEU A 99 8.65 1.30 -2.53
N ILE A 100 9.29 0.79 -1.46
CA ILE A 100 8.63 0.56 -0.18
C ILE A 100 8.00 1.85 0.35
N ILE A 101 8.75 2.95 0.33
CA ILE A 101 8.28 4.25 0.80
C ILE A 101 7.12 4.76 -0.08
N ALA A 102 7.25 4.66 -1.40
CA ALA A 102 6.19 5.08 -2.32
C ALA A 102 4.89 4.29 -2.11
N VAL A 103 4.97 2.98 -1.89
CA VAL A 103 3.79 2.12 -1.62
C VAL A 103 3.17 2.42 -0.25
N ILE A 104 3.98 2.66 0.80
CA ILE A 104 3.48 3.06 2.11
C ILE A 104 2.77 4.42 2.01
N LEU A 105 3.38 5.41 1.36
CA LEU A 105 2.77 6.73 1.16
C LEU A 105 1.50 6.63 0.31
N HIS A 106 1.49 5.79 -0.73
CA HIS A 106 0.31 5.53 -1.55
C HIS A 106 -0.83 4.98 -0.69
N THR A 107 -0.54 3.97 0.14
CA THR A 107 -1.53 3.35 1.04
C THR A 107 -2.09 4.35 2.05
N ILE A 108 -1.23 5.14 2.69
CA ILE A 108 -1.62 6.19 3.64
C ILE A 108 -2.51 7.23 2.95
N ARG A 109 -2.13 7.67 1.76
CA ARG A 109 -2.88 8.66 1.00
C ARG A 109 -4.30 8.17 0.66
N GLU A 110 -4.42 6.97 0.11
CA GLU A 110 -5.73 6.41 -0.27
C GLU A 110 -6.61 6.12 0.95
N TYR A 111 -6.00 5.78 2.10
CA TYR A 111 -6.67 5.72 3.40
C TYR A 111 -7.22 7.08 3.83
N LEU A 112 -6.38 8.12 3.83
CA LEU A 112 -6.75 9.45 4.31
C LEU A 112 -7.81 10.11 3.42
N ILE A 113 -7.75 9.91 2.11
CA ILE A 113 -8.77 10.42 1.17
C ILE A 113 -10.06 9.59 1.26
N GLY A 114 -9.98 8.33 1.69
CA GLY A 114 -11.14 7.46 1.85
C GLY A 114 -11.60 6.81 0.55
N ARG A 115 -10.67 6.57 -0.39
CA ARG A 115 -10.92 5.87 -1.67
C ARG A 115 -10.94 4.35 -1.54
N TYR A 116 -10.67 3.82 -0.35
CA TYR A 116 -10.64 2.38 -0.07
C TYR A 116 -12.02 1.71 0.05
N SER A 117 -13.11 2.47 0.22
CA SER A 117 -14.44 1.93 0.51
C SER A 117 -15.31 1.74 -0.73
N HIS A 118 -16.41 0.99 -0.58
CA HIS A 118 -17.41 0.72 -1.63
C HIS A 118 -16.76 0.21 -2.93
N TYR A 119 -16.81 0.95 -4.03
CA TYR A 119 -16.24 0.54 -5.33
C TYR A 119 -14.71 0.35 -5.32
N GLY A 120 -14.00 0.92 -4.34
CA GLY A 120 -12.53 0.82 -4.22
C GLY A 120 -12.02 -0.39 -3.43
N TRP A 121 -12.91 -1.25 -2.90
CA TRP A 121 -12.50 -2.33 -1.98
C TRP A 121 -11.49 -3.30 -2.61
N LEU A 122 -11.65 -3.64 -3.88
CA LEU A 122 -10.76 -4.59 -4.56
C LEU A 122 -9.35 -4.01 -4.69
N ALA A 123 -9.24 -2.74 -5.09
CA ALA A 123 -7.96 -2.05 -5.18
C ALA A 123 -7.30 -1.96 -3.79
N TRP A 124 -8.07 -1.70 -2.73
CA TRP A 124 -7.53 -1.68 -1.38
C TRP A 124 -6.94 -3.02 -0.94
N ILE A 125 -7.70 -4.11 -1.06
CA ILE A 125 -7.26 -5.45 -0.61
C ILE A 125 -6.06 -5.94 -1.42
N THR A 126 -6.11 -5.81 -2.74
CA THR A 126 -4.97 -6.16 -3.60
C THR A 126 -3.76 -5.26 -3.32
N GLY A 127 -3.98 -3.98 -2.97
CA GLY A 127 -2.92 -3.06 -2.55
C GLY A 127 -2.24 -3.47 -1.24
N LEU A 128 -3.00 -3.95 -0.26
CA LEU A 128 -2.43 -4.50 0.99
C LEU A 128 -1.62 -5.77 0.72
N LEU A 129 -2.09 -6.65 -0.17
CA LEU A 129 -1.32 -7.83 -0.58
C LEU A 129 -0.03 -7.44 -1.30
N LEU A 130 -0.08 -6.45 -2.20
CA LEU A 130 1.11 -5.90 -2.87
C LEU A 130 2.11 -5.33 -1.86
N LEU A 131 1.65 -4.61 -0.83
CA LEU A 131 2.52 -4.11 0.24
C LEU A 131 3.22 -5.25 0.98
N ILE A 132 2.49 -6.29 1.38
CA ILE A 132 3.06 -7.48 2.05
C ILE A 132 4.10 -8.16 1.16
N VAL A 133 3.77 -8.42 -0.11
CA VAL A 133 4.70 -9.04 -1.06
C VAL A 133 5.94 -8.16 -1.28
N THR A 134 5.78 -6.85 -1.37
CA THR A 134 6.90 -5.89 -1.50
C THR A 134 7.85 -5.99 -0.30
N ILE A 135 7.31 -6.08 0.93
CA ILE A 135 8.11 -6.26 2.16
C ILE A 135 8.87 -7.60 2.12
N ILE A 136 8.21 -8.69 1.71
CA ILE A 136 8.84 -10.03 1.61
C ILE A 136 9.99 -10.01 0.58
N ILE A 137 9.77 -9.42 -0.60
CA ILE A 137 10.83 -9.26 -1.62
C ILE A 137 11.97 -8.41 -1.06
N GLY A 138 11.65 -7.31 -0.37
CA GLY A 138 12.64 -6.48 0.32
C GLY A 138 13.52 -7.33 1.24
N ILE A 139 12.93 -8.05 2.20
CA ILE A 139 13.65 -8.89 3.17
C ILE A 139 14.50 -9.96 2.48
N THR A 140 13.93 -10.69 1.52
CA THR A 140 14.64 -11.77 0.82
C THR A 140 15.81 -11.26 -0.03
N GLY A 141 15.69 -10.05 -0.59
CA GLY A 141 16.79 -9.38 -1.30
C GLY A 141 18.00 -9.09 -0.41
N TYR A 142 17.80 -8.79 0.88
CA TYR A 142 18.93 -8.65 1.83
C TYR A 142 19.68 -9.95 2.01
N TRP A 143 18.94 -11.05 2.18
CA TRP A 143 19.54 -12.34 2.47
C TRP A 143 20.46 -12.78 1.33
N LEU A 144 20.17 -12.38 0.09
CA LEU A 144 21.01 -12.68 -1.07
C LEU A 144 22.38 -11.94 -1.05
N VAL A 145 22.53 -10.85 -0.28
CA VAL A 145 23.82 -10.13 -0.14
C VAL A 145 24.74 -10.86 0.85
N TRP A 146 24.17 -11.43 1.91
CA TRP A 146 24.88 -12.22 2.93
C TRP A 146 26.05 -11.49 3.64
N ASP A 147 25.87 -10.20 3.94
CA ASP A 147 26.74 -9.41 4.81
C ASP A 147 26.22 -9.39 6.27
N GLU A 148 26.94 -8.74 7.19
CA GLU A 148 26.56 -8.64 8.62
C GLU A 148 25.12 -8.11 8.82
N ARG A 149 24.68 -7.19 7.96
CA ARG A 149 23.32 -6.67 7.95
C ARG A 149 22.31 -7.72 7.51
N ALA A 150 22.61 -8.48 6.46
CA ALA A 150 21.79 -9.61 6.03
C ALA A 150 21.67 -10.67 7.13
N GLN A 151 22.77 -10.97 7.85
CA GLN A 151 22.77 -11.89 8.98
C GLN A 151 21.79 -11.46 10.08
N LEU A 152 21.83 -10.18 10.50
CA LEU A 152 20.89 -9.66 11.50
C LEU A 152 19.44 -9.81 11.04
N VAL A 153 19.14 -9.41 9.80
CA VAL A 153 17.78 -9.49 9.23
C VAL A 153 17.33 -10.95 9.11
N ALA A 154 18.22 -11.87 8.73
CA ALA A 154 17.91 -13.29 8.61
C ALA A 154 17.59 -13.91 9.97
N LEU A 155 18.42 -13.68 10.99
CA LEU A 155 18.19 -14.16 12.36
C LEU A 155 16.85 -13.65 12.89
N LYS A 156 16.62 -12.33 12.87
CA LYS A 156 15.40 -11.73 13.43
C LYS A 156 14.13 -12.11 12.67
N THR A 157 14.22 -12.32 11.35
CA THR A 157 13.09 -12.85 10.57
C THR A 157 12.85 -14.32 10.89
N SER A 158 13.90 -15.14 11.04
CA SER A 158 13.76 -16.56 11.35
C SER A 158 13.15 -16.79 12.73
N GLU A 159 13.50 -15.97 13.72
CA GLU A 159 12.87 -15.93 15.03
C GLU A 159 11.38 -15.60 14.91
N LEU A 160 11.05 -14.52 14.19
CA LEU A 160 9.66 -14.10 13.99
C LEU A 160 8.82 -15.16 13.27
N LEU A 161 9.38 -15.85 12.28
CA LEU A 161 8.69 -16.94 11.57
C LEU A 161 8.55 -18.20 12.43
N SER A 162 9.49 -18.46 13.34
CA SER A 162 9.44 -19.61 14.26
C SER A 162 8.34 -19.47 15.32
N ASP A 163 7.88 -18.24 15.59
CA ASP A 163 6.71 -18.00 16.44
C ASP A 163 5.39 -18.46 15.79
N ILE A 164 5.38 -18.69 14.47
CA ILE A 164 4.20 -19.10 13.71
C ILE A 164 4.18 -20.64 13.61
N PRO A 165 3.10 -21.33 14.02
CA PRO A 165 3.00 -22.79 13.99
C PRO A 165 2.78 -23.37 12.58
N LEU A 166 3.29 -22.71 11.54
CA LEU A 166 3.19 -23.14 10.15
C LEU A 166 4.33 -24.10 9.76
N PHE A 167 5.51 -23.93 10.35
CA PHE A 167 6.71 -24.71 10.03
C PHE A 167 6.92 -25.81 11.08
N ILE A 168 7.02 -27.06 10.62
CA ILE A 168 7.26 -28.22 11.51
C ILE A 168 8.66 -28.13 12.14
N GLU A 169 9.66 -27.80 11.33
CA GLU A 169 11.01 -27.51 11.78
C GLU A 169 11.23 -25.99 11.77
N PRO A 170 11.68 -25.38 12.89
CA PRO A 170 11.95 -23.94 12.95
C PRO A 170 13.01 -23.52 11.95
N ILE A 171 12.75 -22.44 11.21
CA ILE A 171 13.68 -21.89 10.21
C ILE A 171 14.99 -21.43 10.88
N SER A 172 14.94 -21.01 12.15
CA SER A 172 16.12 -20.60 12.93
C SER A 172 17.21 -21.68 13.00
N MET A 173 16.84 -22.96 12.90
CA MET A 173 17.78 -24.09 12.88
C MET A 173 18.74 -24.05 11.68
N SER A 174 18.33 -23.44 10.56
CA SER A 174 19.22 -23.27 9.39
C SER A 174 20.37 -22.28 9.64
N PHE A 175 20.25 -21.43 10.67
CA PHE A 175 21.21 -20.35 10.98
C PHE A 175 22.01 -20.61 12.28
N LEU A 176 22.22 -21.89 12.61
CA LEU A 176 22.99 -22.29 13.79
C LEU A 176 24.47 -21.96 13.65
N SER A 177 25.11 -22.42 12.57
CA SER A 177 26.54 -22.24 12.31
C SER A 177 26.81 -21.97 10.83
N ASN A 178 28.02 -21.52 10.51
CA ASN A 178 28.41 -21.33 9.11
C ASN A 178 28.41 -22.67 8.33
N GLU A 179 28.59 -23.80 9.01
CA GLU A 179 28.55 -25.14 8.43
C GLU A 179 27.12 -25.64 8.19
N SER A 180 26.13 -25.14 8.95
CA SER A 180 24.72 -25.49 8.76
C SER A 180 24.08 -24.77 7.57
N LEU A 181 24.76 -23.79 6.97
CA LEU A 181 24.26 -23.05 5.82
C LEU A 181 24.32 -23.92 4.56
N ASP A 182 23.15 -24.44 4.17
CA ASP A 182 23.01 -25.24 2.96
C ASP A 182 22.94 -24.36 1.69
N MET A 183 23.57 -24.81 0.60
CA MET A 183 23.41 -24.24 -0.74
C MET A 183 21.93 -24.21 -1.15
N LEU A 184 21.15 -25.20 -0.71
CA LEU A 184 19.71 -25.27 -1.00
C LEU A 184 18.97 -24.04 -0.47
N LEU A 185 19.34 -23.52 0.71
CA LEU A 185 18.72 -22.32 1.29
C LEU A 185 18.85 -21.13 0.34
N PHE A 186 20.07 -20.82 -0.10
CA PHE A 186 20.31 -19.71 -1.03
C PHE A 186 19.69 -19.94 -2.41
N PHE A 187 19.64 -21.19 -2.88
CA PHE A 187 18.93 -21.53 -4.11
C PHE A 187 17.42 -21.25 -4.01
N VAL A 188 16.77 -21.70 -2.93
CA VAL A 188 15.33 -21.47 -2.71
C VAL A 188 15.05 -19.98 -2.51
N LEU A 189 15.87 -19.27 -1.75
CA LEU A 189 15.76 -17.82 -1.56
C LEU A 189 15.87 -17.07 -2.89
N HIS A 190 16.84 -17.45 -3.72
CA HIS A 190 17.03 -16.84 -5.03
C HIS A 190 15.85 -17.12 -5.96
N LEU A 191 15.36 -18.36 -6.02
CA LEU A 191 14.17 -18.74 -6.78
C LEU A 191 12.93 -17.96 -6.32
N MET A 192 12.72 -17.86 -5.02
CA MET A 192 11.60 -17.11 -4.44
C MET A 192 11.71 -15.61 -4.77
N HIS A 193 12.89 -15.02 -4.65
CA HIS A 193 13.12 -13.60 -4.97
C HIS A 193 12.90 -13.30 -6.46
N LEU A 194 13.08 -14.27 -7.35
CA LEU A 194 12.74 -14.16 -8.76
C LEU A 194 11.24 -14.38 -9.04
N ALA A 195 10.61 -15.33 -8.35
CA ALA A 195 9.21 -15.69 -8.55
C ALA A 195 8.23 -14.62 -8.01
N LEU A 196 8.55 -14.00 -6.88
CA LEU A 196 7.67 -13.02 -6.23
C LEU A 196 7.42 -11.75 -7.08
N PRO A 197 8.42 -11.16 -7.78
CA PRO A 197 8.18 -10.07 -8.74
C PRO A 197 7.24 -10.47 -9.89
N VAL A 198 7.29 -11.72 -10.38
CA VAL A 198 6.33 -12.20 -11.39
C VAL A 198 4.92 -12.22 -10.81
N ALA A 199 4.75 -12.69 -9.57
CA ALA A 199 3.48 -12.61 -8.86
C ALA A 199 3.02 -11.16 -8.64
N MET A 200 3.94 -10.22 -8.38
CA MET A 200 3.61 -8.78 -8.28
C MET A 200 3.02 -8.24 -9.59
N VAL A 201 3.55 -8.60 -10.76
CA VAL A 201 2.98 -8.14 -12.05
C VAL A 201 1.51 -8.55 -12.17
N PHE A 202 1.19 -9.80 -11.83
CA PHE A 202 -0.19 -10.29 -11.83
C PHE A 202 -1.07 -9.53 -10.81
N LEU A 203 -0.57 -9.34 -9.58
CA LEU A 203 -1.28 -8.61 -8.53
C LEU A 203 -1.49 -7.14 -8.87
N ILE A 204 -0.54 -6.47 -9.53
CA ILE A 204 -0.69 -5.11 -10.05
C ILE A 204 -1.80 -5.08 -11.09
N GLY A 205 -1.85 -6.08 -11.99
CA GLY A 205 -2.95 -6.26 -12.95
C GLY A 205 -4.31 -6.32 -12.26
N LEU A 206 -4.45 -7.15 -11.21
CA LEU A 206 -5.67 -7.24 -10.40
C LEU A 206 -5.99 -5.93 -9.67
N HIS A 207 -4.97 -5.24 -9.16
CA HIS A 207 -5.10 -3.99 -8.42
C HIS A 207 -5.69 -2.86 -9.27
N ILE A 208 -5.31 -2.81 -10.55
CA ILE A 208 -5.82 -1.80 -11.50
C ILE A 208 -6.99 -2.31 -12.35
N PHE A 209 -7.36 -3.58 -12.25
CA PHE A 209 -8.33 -4.24 -13.14
C PHE A 209 -9.70 -3.56 -13.22
N ARG A 210 -10.16 -2.95 -12.11
CA ARG A 210 -11.47 -2.25 -12.04
C ARG A 210 -11.38 -0.75 -12.23
N LEU A 211 -10.21 -0.25 -12.63
CA LEU A 211 -9.94 1.16 -12.81
C LEU A 211 -9.85 1.43 -14.32
N SER A 212 -10.82 2.15 -14.89
CA SER A 212 -10.65 2.68 -16.25
C SER A 212 -9.46 3.63 -16.24
N ARG A 213 -8.52 3.52 -17.18
CA ARG A 213 -7.41 4.47 -17.37
C ARG A 213 -6.64 4.79 -16.06
N PRO A 214 -6.04 3.79 -15.40
CA PRO A 214 -5.20 4.03 -14.23
C PRO A 214 -3.97 4.85 -14.63
N VAL A 215 -3.53 5.75 -13.74
CA VAL A 215 -2.30 6.51 -13.95
C VAL A 215 -1.13 5.60 -13.59
N ILE A 216 -0.55 4.92 -14.58
CA ILE A 216 0.58 3.98 -14.39
C ILE A 216 1.92 4.69 -14.66
N ALA A 217 1.92 5.72 -15.51
CA ALA A 217 3.11 6.49 -15.85
C ALA A 217 3.07 7.89 -15.24
N THR A 218 4.21 8.35 -14.74
CA THR A 218 4.39 9.74 -14.29
C THR A 218 4.59 10.67 -15.49
N PRO A 219 4.40 11.99 -15.33
CA PRO A 219 4.81 12.94 -16.35
C PRO A 219 6.31 12.75 -16.70
N ARG A 220 6.68 12.87 -17.98
CA ARG A 220 8.05 12.58 -18.46
C ARG A 220 9.14 13.29 -17.65
N ILE A 221 8.90 14.54 -17.26
CA ILE A 221 9.83 15.34 -16.44
C ILE A 221 10.08 14.67 -15.08
N MET A 222 9.03 14.14 -14.45
CA MET A 222 9.13 13.43 -13.18
C MET A 222 9.87 12.11 -13.34
N THR A 223 9.59 11.34 -14.40
CA THR A 223 10.33 10.10 -14.71
C THR A 223 11.82 10.38 -14.87
N ILE A 224 12.18 11.38 -15.68
CA ILE A 224 13.56 11.79 -15.91
C ILE A 224 14.22 12.23 -14.61
N ALA A 225 13.53 13.01 -13.77
CA ALA A 225 14.04 13.44 -12.47
C ALA A 225 14.35 12.25 -11.55
N ILE A 226 13.45 11.25 -11.48
CA ILE A 226 13.65 10.03 -10.66
C ILE A 226 14.86 9.25 -11.15
N VAL A 227 14.98 9.01 -12.46
CA VAL A 227 16.10 8.25 -13.04
C VAL A 227 17.43 8.98 -12.84
N ILE A 228 17.48 10.29 -13.09
CA ILE A 228 18.69 11.10 -12.86
C ILE A 228 19.07 11.07 -11.38
N MET A 229 18.10 11.19 -10.47
CA MET A 229 18.35 11.16 -9.03
C MET A 229 18.89 9.81 -8.57
N LEU A 230 18.30 8.70 -9.01
CA LEU A 230 18.79 7.35 -8.69
C LEU A 230 20.19 7.09 -9.23
N PHE A 231 20.45 7.53 -10.47
CA PHE A 231 21.78 7.41 -11.06
C PHE A 231 22.81 8.27 -10.32
N ALA A 232 22.48 9.53 -10.02
CA ALA A 232 23.36 10.42 -9.26
C ALA A 232 23.63 9.87 -7.86
N ALA A 233 22.61 9.38 -7.15
CA ALA A 233 22.77 8.73 -5.85
C ALA A 233 23.70 7.52 -5.96
N SER A 234 23.52 6.67 -6.98
CA SER A 234 24.36 5.49 -7.22
C SER A 234 25.83 5.79 -7.50
N VAL A 235 26.13 6.96 -8.07
CA VAL A 235 27.51 7.40 -8.35
C VAL A 235 28.13 8.10 -7.13
N ILE A 236 27.36 8.96 -6.45
CA ILE A 236 27.86 9.76 -5.31
C ILE A 236 28.01 8.89 -4.06
N MET A 237 27.07 7.98 -3.85
CA MET A 237 27.02 7.05 -2.74
C MET A 237 26.71 5.66 -3.31
N PRO A 238 27.72 4.89 -3.76
CA PRO A 238 27.46 3.54 -4.23
C PRO A 238 27.05 2.62 -3.07
N ALA A 239 26.15 1.68 -3.35
CA ALA A 239 25.76 0.65 -2.38
C ALA A 239 26.90 -0.37 -2.22
N THR A 240 27.58 -0.32 -1.08
CA THR A 240 28.65 -1.25 -0.70
C THR A 240 28.14 -2.30 0.29
N SER A 241 28.80 -3.45 0.34
CA SER A 241 28.51 -4.50 1.34
C SER A 241 29.18 -4.17 2.67
N ALA A 242 28.56 -4.58 3.78
CA ALA A 242 29.24 -4.64 5.07
C ALA A 242 30.26 -5.81 5.10
N PRO A 243 30.99 -6.03 6.21
CA PRO A 243 31.78 -7.25 6.39
C PRO A 243 30.93 -8.51 6.17
N PRO A 244 31.55 -9.64 5.77
CA PRO A 244 30.82 -10.88 5.51
C PRO A 244 30.08 -11.37 6.76
N ALA A 245 28.90 -11.96 6.55
CA ALA A 245 28.17 -12.62 7.62
C ALA A 245 29.02 -13.74 8.25
N ASP A 246 29.01 -13.81 9.57
CA ASP A 246 29.71 -14.80 10.35
C ASP A 246 28.84 -15.21 11.54
N LEU A 247 28.22 -16.39 11.47
CA LEU A 247 27.30 -16.90 12.50
C LEU A 247 28.02 -17.23 13.83
N SER A 248 29.36 -17.25 13.84
CA SER A 248 30.16 -17.35 15.07
C SER A 248 30.29 -16.02 15.81
N LYS A 249 29.79 -14.91 15.25
CA LYS A 249 29.83 -13.57 15.83
C LYS A 249 28.44 -12.94 15.87
N ILE A 250 28.21 -12.13 16.90
CA ILE A 250 26.97 -11.37 17.08
C ILE A 250 27.01 -10.08 16.24
N PRO A 251 26.01 -9.81 15.38
CA PRO A 251 25.94 -8.55 14.61
C PRO A 251 25.44 -7.40 15.49
N ARG A 252 26.33 -6.83 16.32
CA ARG A 252 25.97 -5.86 17.38
C ARG A 252 25.58 -4.48 16.85
N ASP A 253 26.31 -3.99 15.84
CA ASP A 253 26.19 -2.61 15.35
C ASP A 253 25.66 -2.55 13.89
N ALA A 254 25.08 -3.65 13.40
CA ALA A 254 24.59 -3.73 12.03
C ALA A 254 23.40 -2.78 11.81
N PRO A 255 23.49 -1.82 10.87
CA PRO A 255 22.37 -0.94 10.55
C PRO A 255 21.28 -1.70 9.81
N PHE A 256 20.04 -1.23 9.90
CA PHE A 256 18.90 -1.78 9.15
C PHE A 256 17.92 -0.67 8.77
N ASP A 257 17.02 -0.97 7.84
CA ASP A 257 16.06 0.00 7.32
C ASP A 257 14.87 0.19 8.27
N TRP A 258 14.88 1.26 9.05
CA TRP A 258 13.81 1.55 10.00
C TRP A 258 12.43 1.72 9.36
N PHE A 259 12.36 2.19 8.12
CA PHE A 259 11.08 2.53 7.49
C PHE A 259 10.20 1.32 7.18
N TYR A 260 10.72 0.09 7.23
CA TYR A 260 9.89 -1.13 7.15
C TYR A 260 10.39 -2.34 7.96
N LEU A 261 11.63 -2.33 8.47
CA LEU A 261 12.15 -3.36 9.38
C LEU A 261 11.99 -2.97 10.86
N PHE A 262 11.26 -1.89 11.17
CA PHE A 262 10.90 -1.49 12.55
C PHE A 262 10.14 -2.58 13.32
N ILE A 263 9.61 -3.59 12.62
CA ILE A 263 8.91 -4.71 13.22
C ILE A 263 9.81 -5.53 14.15
N TYR A 264 11.12 -5.64 13.88
CA TYR A 264 12.03 -6.43 14.73
C TYR A 264 12.27 -5.77 16.09
N PRO A 265 12.64 -4.47 16.18
CA PRO A 265 12.70 -3.79 17.48
C PRO A 265 11.37 -3.81 18.24
N LEU A 266 10.23 -3.69 17.55
CA LEU A 266 8.93 -3.78 18.22
C LEU A 266 8.69 -5.14 18.85
N ARG A 267 9.10 -6.23 18.21
CA ARG A 267 9.03 -7.58 18.79
C ARG A 267 9.87 -7.70 20.05
N GLU A 268 11.07 -7.13 20.08
CA GLU A 268 11.96 -7.20 21.26
C GLU A 268 11.39 -6.43 22.46
N ILE A 269 10.66 -5.34 22.21
CA ILE A 269 10.09 -4.48 23.27
C ILE A 269 8.74 -5.02 23.77
N ILE A 270 7.95 -5.67 22.91
CA ILE A 270 6.58 -6.09 23.20
C ILE A 270 6.55 -7.61 23.48
N PRO A 271 5.95 -8.07 24.59
CA PRO A 271 5.80 -9.49 24.85
C PRO A 271 5.13 -10.25 23.69
N LEU A 272 5.63 -11.45 23.38
CA LEU A 272 5.24 -12.27 22.22
C LEU A 272 3.73 -12.29 21.93
N GLN A 273 2.91 -12.64 22.93
CA GLN A 273 1.46 -12.72 22.77
C GLN A 273 0.84 -11.38 22.40
N ARG A 274 1.26 -10.29 23.05
CA ARG A 274 0.75 -8.94 22.78
C ARG A 274 1.16 -8.47 21.40
N PHE A 275 2.39 -8.75 20.99
CA PHE A 275 2.90 -8.41 19.68
C PHE A 275 2.02 -9.02 18.57
N TRP A 276 1.78 -10.34 18.63
CA TRP A 276 0.96 -11.03 17.64
C TRP A 276 -0.51 -10.62 17.67
N ILE A 277 -1.08 -10.37 18.86
CA ILE A 277 -2.46 -9.85 18.97
C ILE A 277 -2.56 -8.48 18.29
N ILE A 278 -1.64 -7.56 18.57
CA ILE A 278 -1.64 -6.21 17.99
C ILE A 278 -1.44 -6.28 16.47
N LEU A 279 -0.44 -7.02 16.00
CA LEU A 279 -0.14 -7.15 14.57
C LEU A 279 -1.31 -7.77 13.81
N SER A 280 -1.89 -8.84 14.35
CA SER A 280 -3.04 -9.51 13.74
C SER A 280 -4.27 -8.61 13.76
N ALA A 281 -4.54 -7.91 14.86
CA ALA A 281 -5.67 -7.00 14.98
C ALA A 281 -5.58 -5.82 13.99
N ILE A 282 -4.40 -5.20 13.85
CA ILE A 282 -4.17 -4.12 12.88
C ILE A 282 -4.36 -4.64 11.46
N THR A 283 -3.78 -5.81 11.14
CA THR A 283 -3.91 -6.41 9.81
C THR A 283 -5.37 -6.72 9.50
N ILE A 284 -6.08 -7.42 10.38
CA ILE A 284 -7.51 -7.73 10.22
C ILE A 284 -8.33 -6.44 10.09
N ALA A 285 -8.04 -5.41 10.89
CA ALA A 285 -8.73 -4.13 10.80
C ALA A 285 -8.53 -3.48 9.42
N LEU A 286 -7.32 -3.47 8.87
CA LEU A 286 -7.02 -2.94 7.53
C LEU A 286 -7.74 -3.71 6.43
N PHE A 287 -7.81 -5.04 6.53
CA PHE A 287 -8.54 -5.87 5.58
C PHE A 287 -10.06 -5.66 5.70
N ILE A 288 -10.64 -5.56 6.91
CA ILE A 288 -12.09 -5.36 7.08
C ILE A 288 -12.53 -3.92 6.76
N LEU A 289 -11.60 -2.96 6.85
CA LEU A 289 -11.84 -1.52 6.72
C LEU A 289 -12.78 -1.12 5.55
N PRO A 290 -12.63 -1.63 4.30
CA PRO A 290 -13.50 -1.26 3.18
C PRO A 290 -14.99 -1.49 3.42
N TRP A 291 -15.34 -2.49 4.23
CA TRP A 291 -16.72 -2.89 4.50
C TRP A 291 -17.32 -2.21 5.72
N THR A 292 -16.50 -1.63 6.61
CA THR A 292 -16.99 -0.85 7.75
C THR A 292 -17.65 0.47 7.36
N ARG A 293 -17.30 1.01 6.18
CA ARG A 293 -17.79 2.30 5.67
C ARG A 293 -18.61 2.15 4.39
N ARG A 294 -19.59 1.23 4.36
CA ARG A 294 -20.55 1.16 3.25
C ARG A 294 -21.44 2.40 3.25
N ARG A 295 -21.16 3.36 2.36
CA ARG A 295 -22.17 4.35 1.95
C ARG A 295 -23.17 3.59 1.07
N ARG A 296 -24.47 3.62 1.42
CA ARG A 296 -25.52 3.20 0.49
C ARG A 296 -25.60 4.25 -0.60
N LEU A 297 -24.86 4.06 -1.67
CA LEU A 297 -24.93 4.88 -2.86
C LEU A 297 -25.90 4.23 -3.83
N LEU A 298 -26.95 4.95 -4.22
CA LEU A 298 -27.88 4.48 -5.25
C LEU A 298 -27.18 4.54 -6.60
N PRO A 299 -27.07 3.42 -7.34
CA PRO A 299 -26.40 3.41 -8.64
C PRO A 299 -27.14 4.32 -9.63
N ALA A 300 -26.42 4.75 -10.67
CA ALA A 300 -27.05 5.47 -11.78
C ALA A 300 -28.09 4.58 -12.48
N GLU A 301 -29.17 5.17 -12.95
CA GLU A 301 -30.26 4.50 -13.65
C GLU A 301 -30.35 4.99 -15.10
N VAL A 302 -30.66 4.09 -16.02
CA VAL A 302 -30.82 4.41 -17.44
C VAL A 302 -32.30 4.51 -17.76
N ILE A 303 -32.74 5.68 -18.22
CA ILE A 303 -34.06 5.90 -18.80
C ILE A 303 -33.97 5.43 -20.24
N LEU A 304 -34.38 4.18 -20.46
CA LEU A 304 -34.22 3.52 -21.74
C LEU A 304 -34.89 4.34 -22.86
N GLU A 305 -36.09 4.87 -22.66
CA GLU A 305 -36.83 5.67 -23.67
C GLU A 305 -36.00 6.80 -24.31
N ASN A 306 -35.09 7.39 -23.55
CA ASN A 306 -34.23 8.48 -24.00
C ASN A 306 -32.87 8.00 -24.54
N CYS A 307 -32.53 6.71 -24.38
CA CYS A 307 -31.23 6.16 -24.71
C CYS A 307 -31.07 5.97 -26.22
N THR A 308 -30.11 6.66 -26.82
CA THR A 308 -29.79 6.58 -28.26
C THR A 308 -28.65 5.61 -28.58
N GLY A 309 -28.06 4.97 -27.57
CA GLY A 309 -26.95 4.02 -27.79
C GLY A 309 -25.61 4.67 -28.21
N CYS A 310 -25.42 5.98 -28.05
CA CYS A 310 -24.21 6.70 -28.52
C CYS A 310 -22.88 6.37 -27.79
N GLU A 311 -22.94 5.55 -26.74
CA GLU A 311 -21.81 5.05 -25.94
C GLU A 311 -20.98 6.09 -25.15
N GLN A 312 -21.28 7.38 -25.22
CA GLN A 312 -20.48 8.42 -24.55
C GLN A 312 -20.39 8.21 -23.02
N CYS A 313 -21.51 7.84 -22.39
CA CYS A 313 -21.56 7.51 -20.97
C CYS A 313 -20.70 6.30 -20.57
N ASN A 314 -20.51 5.33 -21.47
CA ASN A 314 -19.59 4.21 -21.29
C ASN A 314 -18.14 4.69 -21.36
N LYS A 315 -17.79 5.47 -22.38
CA LYS A 315 -16.43 6.02 -22.57
C LYS A 315 -15.98 6.87 -21.39
N ASP A 316 -16.88 7.71 -20.86
CA ASP A 316 -16.55 8.65 -19.79
C ASP A 316 -16.60 8.02 -18.38
N CYS A 317 -17.19 6.82 -18.21
CA CYS A 317 -17.27 6.16 -16.91
C CYS A 317 -15.87 5.72 -16.42
N PRO A 318 -15.33 6.31 -15.33
CA PRO A 318 -13.98 5.98 -14.85
C PRO A 318 -13.92 4.67 -14.05
N TYR A 319 -15.05 3.96 -13.92
CA TYR A 319 -15.20 2.74 -13.13
C TYR A 319 -15.72 1.55 -13.96
N GLU A 320 -15.90 1.74 -15.28
CA GLU A 320 -16.52 0.76 -16.18
C GLU A 320 -17.86 0.22 -15.63
N ALA A 321 -18.63 1.10 -15.00
CA ALA A 321 -19.94 0.77 -14.44
C ALA A 321 -21.04 0.81 -15.48
N ILE A 322 -20.81 1.41 -16.66
CA ILE A 322 -21.76 1.43 -17.77
C ILE A 322 -21.28 0.42 -18.82
N ARG A 323 -22.18 -0.44 -19.31
CA ARG A 323 -21.92 -1.33 -20.44
C ARG A 323 -22.97 -1.15 -21.51
N MET A 324 -22.55 -1.21 -22.77
CA MET A 324 -23.45 -1.24 -23.91
C MET A 324 -23.87 -2.68 -24.17
N ARG A 325 -25.17 -2.95 -24.22
CA ARG A 325 -25.74 -4.24 -24.63
C ARG A 325 -26.48 -4.07 -25.94
N PHE A 326 -26.49 -5.10 -26.78
CA PHE A 326 -27.33 -5.10 -27.97
C PHE A 326 -28.80 -5.06 -27.56
N SER A 327 -29.56 -4.12 -28.13
CA SER A 327 -30.99 -4.04 -27.92
C SER A 327 -31.69 -4.80 -29.04
N SER A 328 -32.37 -5.90 -28.71
CA SER A 328 -33.15 -6.69 -29.68
C SER A 328 -34.48 -6.03 -30.05
N ASP A 329 -35.00 -5.19 -29.14
CA ASP A 329 -36.40 -4.77 -29.17
C ASP A 329 -36.57 -3.30 -29.61
N ARG A 330 -35.46 -2.58 -29.85
CA ARG A 330 -35.46 -1.13 -30.09
C ARG A 330 -34.72 -0.76 -31.37
N LEU A 331 -35.45 -0.74 -32.47
CA LEU A 331 -35.03 -0.07 -33.69
C LEU A 331 -35.32 1.44 -33.56
N PRO A 332 -34.40 2.35 -33.97
CA PRO A 332 -33.21 2.11 -34.78
C PRO A 332 -31.90 1.85 -33.99
N TYR A 333 -31.91 1.91 -32.66
CA TYR A 333 -30.69 1.91 -31.85
C TYR A 333 -30.23 0.50 -31.49
N ARG A 334 -29.15 0.05 -32.14
CA ARG A 334 -28.60 -1.32 -31.94
C ARG A 334 -28.08 -1.59 -30.53
N ALA A 335 -27.82 -0.57 -29.71
CA ALA A 335 -27.24 -0.73 -28.39
C ALA A 335 -27.93 0.15 -27.33
N GLU A 336 -28.02 -0.36 -26.11
CA GLU A 336 -28.56 0.33 -24.94
C GLU A 336 -27.55 0.30 -23.78
N ALA A 337 -27.54 1.37 -22.98
CA ALA A 337 -26.69 1.45 -21.81
C ALA A 337 -27.31 0.67 -20.64
N THR A 338 -26.48 -0.09 -19.93
CA THR A 338 -26.85 -0.79 -18.70
C THR A 338 -25.83 -0.48 -17.61
N VAL A 339 -26.29 -0.36 -16.37
CA VAL A 339 -25.41 -0.07 -15.23
C VAL A 339 -25.10 -1.35 -14.48
N ILE A 340 -23.83 -1.53 -14.08
CA ILE A 340 -23.35 -2.56 -13.15
C ILE A 340 -23.31 -1.91 -11.76
N PRO A 341 -24.29 -2.19 -10.87
CA PRO A 341 -24.41 -1.51 -9.59
C PRO A 341 -23.16 -1.62 -8.72
N GLU A 342 -22.46 -2.75 -8.75
CA GLU A 342 -21.30 -3.04 -7.91
C GLU A 342 -20.06 -2.21 -8.28
N ARG A 343 -20.04 -1.65 -9.49
CA ARG A 343 -18.97 -0.76 -9.99
C ARG A 343 -19.35 0.72 -9.88
N CYS A 344 -20.62 1.04 -9.66
CA CYS A 344 -21.09 2.41 -9.69
C CYS A 344 -20.66 3.20 -8.45
N ALA A 345 -19.92 4.29 -8.67
CA ALA A 345 -19.49 5.22 -7.63
C ALA A 345 -20.52 6.33 -7.32
N SER A 346 -21.66 6.33 -8.01
CA SER A 346 -22.70 7.38 -7.96
C SER A 346 -22.14 8.80 -8.07
N CYS A 347 -21.14 8.96 -8.93
CA CYS A 347 -20.42 10.21 -9.13
C CYS A 347 -21.12 11.19 -10.08
N GLY A 348 -22.08 10.70 -10.88
CA GLY A 348 -22.82 11.50 -11.86
C GLY A 348 -22.05 11.82 -13.15
N VAL A 349 -20.82 11.34 -13.35
CA VAL A 349 -20.05 11.59 -14.59
C VAL A 349 -20.80 11.12 -15.85
N CYS A 350 -21.48 9.97 -15.78
CA CYS A 350 -22.32 9.47 -16.87
C CYS A 350 -23.54 10.35 -17.17
N VAL A 351 -24.07 11.05 -16.16
CA VAL A 351 -25.14 12.05 -16.34
C VAL A 351 -24.58 13.23 -17.12
N GLY A 352 -23.42 13.75 -16.71
CA GLY A 352 -22.71 14.81 -17.44
C GLY A 352 -22.40 14.46 -18.90
N ALA A 353 -22.12 13.19 -19.17
CA ALA A 353 -21.81 12.67 -20.51
C ALA A 353 -23.05 12.43 -21.41
N CYS A 354 -24.26 12.45 -20.85
CA CYS A 354 -25.48 12.11 -21.57
C CYS A 354 -26.23 13.37 -22.02
N ASP A 355 -26.21 13.67 -23.32
CA ASP A 355 -26.92 14.81 -23.90
C ASP A 355 -28.44 14.59 -24.05
N PHE A 356 -28.88 13.33 -23.90
CA PHE A 356 -30.27 12.92 -24.14
C PHE A 356 -31.09 12.77 -22.85
N ALA A 357 -30.54 13.13 -21.69
CA ALA A 357 -31.17 12.89 -20.38
C ALA A 357 -31.60 11.41 -20.18
N ALA A 358 -30.80 10.48 -20.72
CA ALA A 358 -31.05 9.05 -20.64
C ALA A 358 -30.43 8.37 -19.41
N ILE A 359 -29.65 9.09 -18.60
CA ILE A 359 -29.04 8.56 -17.38
C ILE A 359 -29.19 9.57 -16.26
N ASN A 360 -29.60 9.11 -15.08
CA ASN A 360 -29.77 9.95 -13.89
C ASN A 360 -29.21 9.28 -12.63
N LEU A 361 -28.96 10.08 -11.60
CA LEU A 361 -28.82 9.57 -10.23
C LEU A 361 -30.21 9.62 -9.57
N PRO A 362 -30.67 8.56 -8.88
CA PRO A 362 -32.01 8.54 -8.28
C PRO A 362 -32.27 9.69 -7.31
N ASP A 363 -31.26 10.06 -6.53
CA ASP A 363 -31.34 11.16 -5.57
C ASP A 363 -31.12 12.56 -6.18
N MET A 364 -30.69 12.65 -7.44
CA MET A 364 -30.34 13.90 -8.14
C MET A 364 -30.55 13.74 -9.65
N THR A 365 -31.81 13.86 -10.07
CA THR A 365 -32.17 13.84 -11.50
C THR A 365 -31.85 15.17 -12.17
N ASP A 366 -31.58 15.13 -13.47
CA ASP A 366 -31.35 16.34 -14.28
C ASP A 366 -32.53 17.33 -14.19
N ALA A 367 -33.76 16.84 -14.25
CA ALA A 367 -34.96 17.66 -14.08
C ALA A 367 -34.97 18.43 -12.75
N ARG A 368 -34.65 17.75 -11.63
CA ARG A 368 -34.64 18.38 -10.30
C ARG A 368 -33.54 19.44 -10.20
N ILE A 369 -32.35 19.18 -10.73
CA ILE A 369 -31.25 20.15 -10.75
C ILE A 369 -31.64 21.38 -11.58
N ASN A 370 -32.28 21.17 -12.72
CA ASN A 370 -32.73 22.26 -13.58
C ASN A 370 -33.81 23.12 -12.92
N GLU A 371 -34.78 22.52 -12.22
CA GLU A 371 -35.77 23.25 -11.41
C GLU A 371 -35.10 24.04 -10.27
N GLU A 372 -34.11 23.43 -9.62
CA GLU A 372 -33.34 24.06 -8.57
C GLU A 372 -32.58 25.30 -9.08
N ILE A 373 -31.92 25.22 -10.24
CA ILE A 373 -31.22 26.35 -10.86
C ILE A 373 -32.17 27.53 -11.07
N VAL A 374 -33.35 27.27 -11.64
CA VAL A 374 -34.38 28.30 -11.86
C VAL A 374 -34.80 28.93 -10.53
N LYS A 375 -35.09 28.10 -9.52
CA LYS A 375 -35.49 28.56 -8.19
C LYS A 375 -34.41 29.42 -7.52
N LEU A 376 -33.16 28.97 -7.56
CA LEU A 376 -32.01 29.69 -6.99
C LEU A 376 -31.85 31.07 -7.61
N LEU A 377 -31.87 31.16 -8.94
CA LEU A 377 -31.64 32.42 -9.66
C LEU A 377 -32.83 33.37 -9.54
N SER A 378 -34.06 32.87 -9.53
CA SER A 378 -35.26 33.70 -9.27
C SER A 378 -35.25 34.36 -7.88
N GLY A 379 -34.52 33.77 -6.92
CA GLY A 379 -34.36 34.31 -5.57
C GLY A 379 -33.37 35.47 -5.47
N ILE A 380 -32.62 35.78 -6.54
CA ILE A 380 -31.70 36.91 -6.59
C ILE A 380 -32.49 38.13 -7.06
N LYS A 381 -32.58 39.16 -6.21
CA LYS A 381 -33.21 40.43 -6.60
C LYS A 381 -32.27 41.18 -7.54
N GLN A 382 -32.65 41.33 -8.81
CA GLN A 382 -31.88 42.04 -9.85
C GLN A 382 -31.61 43.53 -9.57
N THR A 383 -32.15 44.08 -8.46
CA THR A 383 -32.00 45.48 -8.07
C THR A 383 -30.67 45.79 -7.37
N ASP A 384 -29.93 44.77 -6.93
CA ASP A 384 -28.60 44.95 -6.36
C ASP A 384 -27.60 45.13 -7.51
N LYS A 385 -26.74 46.16 -7.50
CA LYS A 385 -25.74 46.47 -8.55
C LYS A 385 -24.66 45.37 -8.74
N MET A 386 -24.92 44.14 -8.34
CA MET A 386 -23.99 43.02 -8.30
C MET A 386 -24.43 41.91 -9.28
N PRO A 387 -23.49 41.25 -9.97
CA PRO A 387 -23.81 40.21 -10.94
C PRO A 387 -24.37 38.98 -10.23
N ALA A 388 -25.41 38.37 -10.81
CA ALA A 388 -25.96 37.10 -10.35
C ALA A 388 -25.02 35.95 -10.77
N ILE A 389 -24.49 35.19 -9.82
CA ILE A 389 -23.54 34.10 -10.12
C ILE A 389 -24.13 32.77 -9.69
N LEU A 390 -24.14 31.79 -10.61
CA LEU A 390 -24.46 30.40 -10.30
C LEU A 390 -23.17 29.61 -10.04
N LEU A 391 -23.05 29.04 -8.85
CA LEU A 391 -21.92 28.21 -8.43
C LEU A 391 -22.31 26.73 -8.48
N PHE A 392 -21.65 25.94 -9.33
CA PHE A 392 -21.63 24.48 -9.19
C PHE A 392 -20.42 24.07 -8.36
N ILE A 393 -20.62 23.29 -7.30
CA ILE A 393 -19.53 22.88 -6.41
C ILE A 393 -19.51 21.37 -6.15
N CYS A 394 -18.32 20.78 -6.27
CA CYS A 394 -18.09 19.38 -5.96
C CYS A 394 -18.11 19.15 -4.44
N ALA A 395 -18.95 18.22 -3.99
CA ALA A 395 -19.06 17.85 -2.58
C ALA A 395 -17.83 17.08 -2.04
N GLN A 396 -16.81 16.82 -2.83
CA GLN A 396 -15.53 16.29 -2.35
C GLN A 396 -14.41 17.33 -2.39
N SER A 397 -14.56 18.42 -3.15
CA SER A 397 -13.52 19.44 -3.29
C SER A 397 -13.53 20.48 -2.17
N ALA A 398 -14.61 20.60 -1.41
CA ALA A 398 -14.74 21.61 -0.37
C ALA A 398 -15.63 21.15 0.79
N ALA A 399 -15.42 21.75 1.97
CA ALA A 399 -16.33 21.60 3.10
C ALA A 399 -17.55 22.52 2.91
N LEU A 400 -18.66 21.99 2.38
CA LEU A 400 -19.82 22.76 1.93
C LEU A 400 -20.39 23.65 3.04
N ASN A 401 -20.49 23.15 4.27
CA ASN A 401 -21.01 23.90 5.43
C ASN A 401 -20.16 25.12 5.79
N THR A 402 -18.93 25.22 5.28
CA THR A 402 -18.06 26.39 5.48
C THR A 402 -18.22 27.45 4.40
N ILE A 403 -18.77 27.10 3.24
CA ILE A 403 -18.93 27.99 2.07
C ILE A 403 -20.38 28.42 1.90
N ILE A 404 -21.32 27.50 2.02
CA ILE A 404 -22.71 27.69 1.67
C ILE A 404 -23.53 27.92 2.94
N ASP A 405 -24.41 28.93 2.91
CA ASP A 405 -25.50 29.05 3.87
C ASP A 405 -26.64 28.11 3.44
N ILE A 406 -26.90 27.10 4.25
CA ILE A 406 -27.88 26.04 3.98
C ILE A 406 -29.30 26.59 3.90
N LYS A 407 -29.59 27.75 4.52
CA LYS A 407 -30.94 28.31 4.55
C LYS A 407 -31.41 28.79 3.19
N ASP A 408 -30.51 29.36 2.40
CA ASP A 408 -30.85 30.02 1.14
C ASP A 408 -29.94 29.63 -0.03
N ASN A 409 -29.06 28.65 0.18
CA ASN A 409 -28.06 28.17 -0.77
C ASN A 409 -27.18 29.29 -1.34
N SER A 410 -26.97 30.37 -0.60
CA SER A 410 -26.01 31.41 -0.97
C SER A 410 -24.60 31.08 -0.49
N VAL A 411 -23.60 31.66 -1.14
CA VAL A 411 -22.25 31.65 -0.57
C VAL A 411 -22.25 32.60 0.63
N LYS A 412 -21.67 32.18 1.76
CA LYS A 412 -21.65 32.96 3.01
C LYS A 412 -21.09 34.36 2.77
N GLY A 413 -21.91 35.36 3.07
CA GLY A 413 -21.58 36.77 2.87
C GLY A 413 -21.84 37.32 1.46
N MET A 414 -22.37 36.52 0.52
CA MET A 414 -22.61 36.91 -0.88
C MET A 414 -23.97 36.38 -1.37
N LYS A 415 -25.03 37.18 -1.20
CA LYS A 415 -26.42 36.75 -1.49
C LYS A 415 -26.74 36.65 -2.99
N ASN A 416 -26.02 37.38 -3.82
CA ASN A 416 -26.09 37.35 -5.29
C ASN A 416 -25.42 36.12 -5.90
N ILE A 417 -24.80 35.26 -5.08
CA ILE A 417 -24.11 34.06 -5.53
C ILE A 417 -24.83 32.85 -4.94
N LYS A 418 -25.48 32.07 -5.81
CA LYS A 418 -26.25 30.88 -5.42
C LYS A 418 -25.53 29.62 -5.82
N ALA A 419 -25.48 28.65 -4.92
CA ALA A 419 -24.69 27.44 -5.07
C ALA A 419 -25.58 26.21 -5.17
N THR A 420 -25.21 25.30 -6.08
CA THR A 420 -25.74 23.94 -6.11
C THR A 420 -24.58 22.95 -5.96
N ALA A 421 -24.73 22.01 -5.03
CA ALA A 421 -23.70 21.03 -4.70
C ALA A 421 -23.99 19.71 -5.42
N LEU A 422 -22.97 19.18 -6.09
CA LEU A 422 -23.06 17.91 -6.84
C LEU A 422 -22.07 16.89 -6.25
N PRO A 423 -22.32 15.57 -6.41
CA PRO A 423 -21.38 14.55 -5.96
C PRO A 423 -19.99 14.76 -6.57
N CYS A 424 -19.96 15.01 -7.88
CA CYS A 424 -18.77 15.40 -8.63
C CYS A 424 -19.11 16.56 -9.55
N ILE A 425 -18.14 17.46 -9.78
CA ILE A 425 -18.30 18.52 -10.80
C ILE A 425 -18.46 17.93 -12.21
N GLY A 426 -17.95 16.71 -12.45
CA GLY A 426 -18.14 16.01 -13.72
C GLY A 426 -19.61 15.71 -14.06
N MET A 427 -20.53 15.82 -13.11
CA MET A 427 -21.96 15.69 -13.35
C MET A 427 -22.57 16.89 -14.08
N VAL A 428 -21.94 18.08 -14.00
CA VAL A 428 -22.43 19.29 -14.66
C VAL A 428 -22.50 19.05 -16.16
N GLN A 429 -23.69 19.15 -16.75
CA GLN A 429 -23.87 19.15 -18.20
C GLN A 429 -23.71 20.57 -18.75
N PRO A 430 -23.27 20.74 -20.01
CA PRO A 430 -23.29 22.04 -20.67
C PRO A 430 -24.70 22.66 -20.73
N SER A 431 -25.75 21.84 -20.88
CA SER A 431 -27.15 22.26 -20.82
C SER A 431 -27.53 22.94 -19.48
N MET A 432 -26.96 22.49 -18.37
CA MET A 432 -27.17 23.09 -17.04
C MET A 432 -26.49 24.48 -16.95
N ILE A 433 -25.32 24.63 -17.55
CA ILE A 433 -24.61 25.93 -17.66
C ILE A 433 -25.47 26.90 -18.49
N GLU A 434 -25.95 26.45 -19.66
CA GLU A 434 -26.83 27.22 -20.53
C GLU A 434 -28.13 27.61 -19.83
N ARG A 435 -28.73 26.69 -19.05
CA ARG A 435 -29.93 26.98 -18.26
C ARG A 435 -29.66 28.06 -17.21
N GLY A 436 -28.50 28.03 -16.55
CA GLY A 436 -28.08 29.10 -15.64
C GLY A 436 -28.13 30.48 -16.30
N PHE A 437 -27.54 30.63 -17.49
CA PHE A 437 -27.59 31.89 -18.23
C PHE A 437 -29.01 32.28 -18.67
N LYS A 438 -29.80 31.33 -19.18
CA LYS A 438 -31.21 31.56 -19.57
C LYS A 438 -32.09 31.97 -18.39
N SER A 439 -31.75 31.52 -17.19
CA SER A 439 -32.45 31.83 -15.93
C SER A 439 -31.93 33.08 -15.23
N GLY A 440 -31.03 33.85 -15.86
CA GLY A 440 -30.62 35.17 -15.38
C GLY A 440 -29.26 35.22 -14.68
N ALA A 441 -28.41 34.19 -14.79
CA ALA A 441 -27.04 34.27 -14.29
C ALA A 441 -26.18 35.20 -15.17
N ASP A 442 -25.46 36.12 -14.54
CA ASP A 442 -24.43 36.95 -15.14
C ASP A 442 -23.11 36.17 -15.34
N GLY A 443 -22.86 35.14 -14.55
CA GLY A 443 -21.76 34.21 -14.76
C GLY A 443 -21.96 32.87 -14.06
N VAL A 444 -21.19 31.87 -14.50
CA VAL A 444 -21.20 30.53 -13.92
C VAL A 444 -19.82 30.18 -13.38
N PHE A 445 -19.77 29.79 -12.11
CA PHE A 445 -18.54 29.36 -11.44
C PHE A 445 -18.57 27.84 -11.23
N LEU A 446 -17.51 27.16 -11.67
CA LEU A 446 -17.38 25.70 -11.62
C LEU A 446 -16.25 25.34 -10.65
N CYS A 447 -16.60 24.90 -9.45
CA CYS A 447 -15.64 24.55 -8.40
C CYS A 447 -15.47 23.03 -8.26
N GLY A 448 -14.32 22.52 -8.69
CA GLY A 448 -13.97 21.11 -8.65
C GLY A 448 -12.77 20.77 -7.75
N CYS A 449 -12.40 19.50 -7.72
CA CYS A 449 -11.10 19.08 -7.19
C CYS A 449 -9.98 19.62 -8.10
N LEU A 450 -8.76 19.72 -7.58
CA LEU A 450 -7.58 20.01 -8.39
C LEU A 450 -7.40 18.95 -9.50
N ILE A 451 -6.99 19.39 -10.69
CA ILE A 451 -6.65 18.50 -11.80
C ILE A 451 -5.49 17.59 -11.36
N GLY A 452 -5.64 16.28 -11.55
CA GLY A 452 -4.72 15.26 -11.03
C GLY A 452 -5.11 14.65 -9.68
N ASP A 453 -6.00 15.31 -8.92
CA ASP A 453 -6.48 14.81 -7.62
C ASP A 453 -8.01 14.74 -7.53
N CYS A 454 -8.66 14.42 -8.64
CA CYS A 454 -10.11 14.24 -8.61
C CYS A 454 -10.48 13.03 -7.74
N TYR A 455 -11.37 13.23 -6.75
CA TYR A 455 -11.88 12.13 -5.93
C TYR A 455 -12.52 11.02 -6.77
N TYR A 456 -13.28 11.41 -7.80
CA TYR A 456 -13.88 10.50 -8.77
C TYR A 456 -13.05 10.35 -10.06
N ARG A 457 -11.73 10.50 -9.92
CA ARG A 457 -10.68 10.24 -10.92
C ARG A 457 -10.60 11.22 -12.09
N GLU A 458 -11.65 11.32 -12.91
CA GLU A 458 -11.60 12.05 -14.19
C GLU A 458 -12.68 13.13 -14.33
N GLY A 459 -13.61 13.25 -13.37
CA GLY A 459 -14.78 14.11 -13.53
C GLY A 459 -14.49 15.60 -13.75
N ASN A 460 -13.46 16.16 -13.11
CA ASN A 460 -13.04 17.55 -13.35
C ASN A 460 -12.41 17.73 -14.74
N ARG A 461 -11.61 16.78 -15.21
CA ARG A 461 -11.03 16.80 -16.56
C ARG A 461 -12.12 16.70 -17.63
N TRP A 462 -13.10 15.80 -17.45
CA TRP A 462 -14.22 15.67 -18.38
C TRP A 462 -15.11 16.90 -18.44
N LEU A 463 -15.30 17.62 -17.33
CA LEU A 463 -15.96 18.91 -17.39
C LEU A 463 -15.15 19.93 -18.19
N HIS A 464 -13.87 20.08 -17.87
CA HIS A 464 -12.99 21.02 -18.56
C HIS A 464 -13.01 20.81 -20.07
N GLU A 465 -12.81 19.57 -20.53
CA GLU A 465 -12.82 19.25 -21.95
C GLU A 465 -14.20 19.50 -22.62
N ARG A 466 -15.32 19.36 -21.89
CA ARG A 466 -16.66 19.71 -22.41
C ARG A 466 -16.85 21.22 -22.54
N VAL A 467 -16.39 21.99 -21.56
CA VAL A 467 -16.43 23.46 -21.60
C VAL A 467 -15.53 24.00 -22.72
N MET A 468 -14.38 23.38 -22.95
CA MET A 468 -13.44 23.74 -24.02
C MET A 468 -13.87 23.26 -25.43
N GLY A 469 -14.93 22.45 -25.53
CA GLY A 469 -15.40 21.92 -26.81
C GLY A 469 -14.55 20.76 -27.37
N GLU A 470 -13.76 20.09 -26.52
CA GLU A 470 -12.90 18.95 -26.85
C GLU A 470 -13.58 17.60 -26.58
N ARG A 471 -14.68 17.59 -25.83
CA ARG A 471 -15.45 16.40 -25.45
C ARG A 471 -16.95 16.65 -25.51
N TYR A 472 -17.73 15.66 -25.97
CA TYR A 472 -19.19 15.72 -25.95
C TYR A 472 -19.77 15.52 -24.52
N PRO A 473 -20.95 16.08 -24.22
CA PRO A 473 -21.63 17.13 -24.99
C PRO A 473 -20.84 18.44 -24.97
N PHE A 474 -20.90 19.20 -26.06
CA PHE A 474 -20.20 20.47 -26.18
C PHE A 474 -21.03 21.62 -25.60
N LEU A 475 -20.34 22.59 -25.01
CA LEU A 475 -20.96 23.86 -24.66
C LEU A 475 -21.36 24.64 -25.92
N SER A 476 -22.59 25.17 -25.96
CA SER A 476 -23.04 26.00 -27.06
C SER A 476 -22.14 27.21 -27.28
N LYS A 477 -21.80 27.46 -28.55
CA LYS A 477 -21.02 28.65 -28.97
C LYS A 477 -21.73 29.98 -28.68
N ALA A 478 -23.03 29.95 -28.37
CA ALA A 478 -23.78 31.13 -27.96
C ALA A 478 -23.43 31.60 -26.54
N ILE A 479 -22.85 30.73 -25.70
CA ILE A 479 -22.39 31.09 -24.36
C ILE A 479 -20.98 31.65 -24.44
N ASP A 480 -20.77 32.82 -23.85
CA ASP A 480 -19.46 33.44 -23.76
C ASP A 480 -18.59 32.73 -22.72
N ALA A 481 -17.53 32.05 -23.16
CA ALA A 481 -16.60 31.33 -22.29
C ALA A 481 -15.94 32.25 -21.24
N GLY A 482 -15.81 33.56 -21.51
CA GLY A 482 -15.29 34.52 -20.53
C GLY A 482 -16.19 34.67 -19.30
N ARG A 483 -17.48 34.32 -19.39
CA ARG A 483 -18.44 34.35 -18.27
C ARG A 483 -18.52 33.03 -17.52
N ILE A 484 -17.59 32.11 -17.77
CA ILE A 484 -17.45 30.84 -17.06
C ILE A 484 -16.07 30.82 -16.39
N ARG A 485 -16.04 30.48 -15.09
CA ARG A 485 -14.79 30.33 -14.35
C ARG A 485 -14.67 28.93 -13.78
N GLU A 486 -13.65 28.19 -14.22
CA GLU A 486 -13.26 26.92 -13.61
C GLU A 486 -12.21 27.16 -12.51
N TYR A 487 -12.41 26.56 -11.34
CA TYR A 487 -11.46 26.62 -10.24
C TYR A 487 -11.29 25.25 -9.57
N GLY A 488 -10.03 24.80 -9.49
CA GLY A 488 -9.65 23.60 -8.77
C GLY A 488 -9.29 23.91 -7.32
N ALA A 489 -10.08 23.42 -6.37
CA ALA A 489 -9.85 23.66 -4.96
C ALA A 489 -9.25 22.45 -4.24
N ALA A 490 -8.29 22.72 -3.35
CA ALA A 490 -7.89 21.79 -2.30
C ALA A 490 -8.91 21.89 -1.16
N SER A 491 -9.36 20.74 -0.68
CA SER A 491 -10.50 20.65 0.24
C SER A 491 -10.25 21.13 1.68
N VAL A 492 -9.10 21.74 1.95
CA VAL A 492 -8.75 22.38 3.23
C VAL A 492 -8.69 23.90 3.12
N ASN A 493 -8.46 24.44 1.94
CA ASN A 493 -8.27 25.88 1.77
C ASN A 493 -9.53 26.56 1.23
N THR A 494 -10.59 26.46 2.02
CA THR A 494 -11.92 26.96 1.66
C THR A 494 -11.95 28.47 1.43
N ASN A 495 -11.14 29.25 2.17
CA ASN A 495 -11.09 30.70 2.04
C ASN A 495 -10.67 31.14 0.63
N LYS A 496 -9.72 30.42 0.01
CA LYS A 496 -9.31 30.70 -1.36
C LYS A 496 -10.45 30.56 -2.37
N ILE A 497 -11.43 29.68 -2.13
CA ILE A 497 -12.60 29.56 -3.01
C ILE A 497 -13.43 30.84 -2.94
N ILE A 498 -13.66 31.36 -1.72
CA ILE A 498 -14.39 32.62 -1.52
C ILE A 498 -13.64 33.79 -2.16
N ASP A 499 -12.32 33.86 -1.99
CA ASP A 499 -11.49 34.91 -2.58
C ASP A 499 -11.53 34.86 -4.12
N GLU A 500 -11.43 33.66 -4.71
CA GLU A 500 -11.53 33.48 -6.17
C GLU A 500 -12.91 33.82 -6.71
N ILE A 501 -13.98 33.50 -5.97
CA ILE A 501 -15.35 33.89 -6.33
C ILE A 501 -15.49 35.42 -6.33
N ARG A 502 -14.92 36.12 -5.34
CA ARG A 502 -14.90 37.60 -5.29
C ARG A 502 -14.13 38.21 -6.46
N LEU A 503 -13.00 37.60 -6.83
CA LEU A 503 -12.24 38.03 -8.02
C LEU A 503 -13.08 37.87 -9.29
N PHE A 504 -13.82 36.77 -9.42
CA PHE A 504 -14.70 36.54 -10.56
C PHE A 504 -15.90 37.50 -10.58
N GLU A 505 -16.50 37.80 -9.43
CA GLU A 505 -17.54 38.83 -9.32
C GLU A 505 -17.02 40.22 -9.75
N GLY A 506 -15.83 40.61 -9.29
CA GLY A 506 -15.17 41.85 -9.70
C GLY A 506 -14.84 41.90 -11.20
N TYR A 507 -14.46 40.76 -11.78
CA TYR A 507 -14.26 40.59 -13.23
C TYR A 507 -15.56 40.80 -14.00
N LEU A 508 -16.67 40.18 -13.57
CA LEU A 508 -17.97 40.32 -14.23
C LEU A 508 -18.50 41.76 -14.18
N ASN A 509 -18.29 42.48 -13.07
CA ASN A 509 -18.65 43.89 -12.95
C ASN A 509 -17.97 44.79 -14.01
N ASN A 510 -16.76 44.43 -14.44
CA ASN A 510 -15.98 45.18 -15.42
C ASN A 510 -15.85 44.45 -16.77
N TYR A 511 -16.70 43.45 -17.01
CA TYR A 511 -16.54 42.49 -18.10
C TYR A 511 -16.38 43.15 -19.47
N ASN A 512 -17.25 44.10 -19.80
CA ASN A 512 -17.23 44.80 -21.09
C ASN A 512 -15.96 45.64 -21.32
N LYS A 513 -15.31 46.11 -20.24
CA LYS A 513 -14.05 46.86 -20.30
C LYS A 513 -12.85 45.91 -20.42
N GLN A 514 -12.84 44.81 -19.66
CA GLN A 514 -11.75 43.83 -19.65
C GLN A 514 -11.73 42.91 -20.88
N LYS A 515 -12.90 42.60 -21.48
CA LYS A 515 -13.00 41.80 -22.71
C LYS A 515 -12.22 42.41 -23.89
N LYS A 516 -12.04 43.73 -23.93
CA LYS A 516 -11.24 44.42 -24.95
C LYS A 516 -9.73 44.27 -24.77
N GLU A 517 -9.25 43.91 -23.58
CA GLU A 517 -7.82 43.85 -23.25
C GLU A 517 -7.27 42.42 -23.24
N MET A 518 -8.13 41.39 -23.19
CA MET A 518 -7.72 40.02 -22.88
C MET A 518 -7.84 39.10 -24.11
N GLN A 519 -6.74 39.00 -24.88
CA GLN A 519 -6.49 37.81 -25.72
C GLN A 519 -5.95 36.66 -24.84
N PRO A 520 -6.22 35.39 -25.19
CA PRO A 520 -5.85 34.26 -24.35
C PRO A 520 -4.33 34.13 -24.27
N ARG A 521 -3.76 34.37 -23.08
CA ARG A 521 -2.37 34.06 -22.80
C ARG A 521 -2.31 32.62 -22.31
N GLU A 522 -1.88 31.69 -23.18
CA GLU A 522 -1.43 30.38 -22.71
C GLU A 522 -0.34 30.60 -21.66
N SER A 523 -0.61 30.18 -20.42
CA SER A 523 0.44 30.18 -19.41
C SER A 523 1.42 29.05 -19.75
N LYS A 524 2.51 29.39 -20.45
CA LYS A 524 3.62 28.46 -20.65
C LYS A 524 4.22 28.11 -19.28
N VAL A 525 3.89 26.93 -18.79
CA VAL A 525 4.47 26.37 -17.57
C VAL A 525 5.99 26.22 -17.81
N ASN A 526 6.81 26.80 -16.94
CA ASN A 526 8.27 26.76 -17.07
C ASN A 526 8.82 25.39 -16.64
N ASP A 527 8.74 24.42 -17.55
CA ASP A 527 9.13 23.02 -17.35
C ASP A 527 10.60 22.85 -16.89
N ARG A 528 11.54 23.68 -17.38
CA ARG A 528 12.95 23.65 -16.95
C ARG A 528 13.12 24.08 -15.49
N GLY A 529 12.37 25.08 -15.04
CA GLY A 529 12.37 25.52 -13.65
C GLY A 529 11.83 24.44 -12.71
N ILE A 530 10.82 23.70 -13.16
CA ILE A 530 10.20 22.61 -12.40
C ILE A 530 11.17 21.43 -12.26
N LEU A 531 11.83 21.01 -13.34
CA LEU A 531 12.83 19.93 -13.29
C LEU A 531 13.95 20.23 -12.28
N LYS A 532 14.49 21.46 -12.28
CA LYS A 532 15.52 21.88 -11.30
C LYS A 532 15.02 21.80 -9.86
N ARG A 533 13.79 22.26 -9.60
CA ARG A 533 13.16 22.16 -8.26
C ARG A 533 12.96 20.71 -7.84
N MET A 534 12.53 19.84 -8.75
CA MET A 534 12.34 18.41 -8.46
C MET A 534 13.65 17.73 -8.08
N ILE A 535 14.73 17.96 -8.85
CA ILE A 535 16.05 17.40 -8.53
C ILE A 535 16.54 17.94 -7.18
N ALA A 536 16.51 19.26 -6.97
CA ALA A 536 16.98 19.87 -5.73
C ALA A 536 16.21 19.37 -4.50
N LEU A 537 14.88 19.27 -4.58
CA LEU A 537 14.06 18.84 -3.45
C LEU A 537 14.03 17.33 -3.26
N SER A 538 14.34 16.54 -4.29
CA SER A 538 14.50 15.08 -4.17
C SER A 538 15.69 14.66 -3.29
N ALA A 539 16.64 15.58 -3.05
CA ALA A 539 17.74 15.37 -2.11
C ALA A 539 17.25 15.18 -0.66
N ILE A 540 16.14 15.81 -0.27
CA ILE A 540 15.58 15.70 1.09
C ILE A 540 15.09 14.27 1.38
N PRO A 541 14.15 13.69 0.60
CA PRO A 541 13.73 12.32 0.83
C PRO A 541 14.88 11.33 0.62
N ALA A 542 15.79 11.55 -0.33
CA ALA A 542 16.98 10.70 -0.49
C ALA A 542 17.87 10.71 0.77
N PHE A 543 18.13 11.89 1.34
CA PHE A 543 18.87 12.02 2.60
C PHE A 543 18.16 11.31 3.76
N LEU A 544 16.84 11.46 3.89
CA LEU A 544 16.08 10.77 4.92
C LEU A 544 16.13 9.25 4.77
N ILE A 545 16.05 8.74 3.54
CA ILE A 545 16.18 7.30 3.26
C ILE A 545 17.52 6.78 3.73
N VAL A 546 18.61 7.44 3.31
CA VAL A 546 19.97 7.07 3.71
C VAL A 546 20.13 7.17 5.23
N PHE A 547 19.64 8.25 5.84
CA PHE A 547 19.70 8.44 7.28
C PHE A 547 18.99 7.30 8.02
N PHE A 548 17.73 6.99 7.66
CA PHE A 548 16.95 5.92 8.30
C PHE A 548 17.37 4.50 7.89
N SER A 549 18.24 4.36 6.88
CA SER A 549 18.90 3.10 6.54
C SER A 549 20.14 2.82 7.39
N MET A 550 20.75 3.88 7.94
CA MET A 550 21.99 3.79 8.71
C MET A 550 21.80 4.07 10.22
N LYS A 551 20.78 4.86 10.58
CA LYS A 551 20.55 5.36 11.94
C LYS A 551 19.05 5.44 12.27
N PRO A 552 18.66 5.35 13.56
CA PRO A 552 19.50 4.94 14.70
C PRO A 552 19.94 3.47 14.59
N ILE A 553 20.89 3.01 15.40
CA ILE A 553 21.21 1.57 15.50
C ILE A 553 20.45 1.04 16.71
N TYR A 554 19.69 -0.04 16.55
CA TYR A 554 19.03 -0.71 17.67
C TYR A 554 19.94 -1.83 18.17
N PRO A 555 20.41 -1.79 19.43
CA PRO A 555 21.27 -2.84 19.98
C PRO A 555 20.42 -4.06 20.35
N PHE A 556 20.28 -5.00 19.43
CA PHE A 556 19.60 -6.28 19.70
C PHE A 556 20.32 -7.14 20.75
N TYR A 557 21.61 -6.87 20.98
CA TYR A 557 22.46 -7.60 21.91
C TYR A 557 23.31 -6.61 22.72
N SER A 558 23.61 -6.92 23.99
CA SER A 558 24.42 -6.05 24.85
C SER A 558 25.91 -6.13 24.49
N LYS A 559 26.66 -5.04 24.72
CA LYS A 559 28.09 -4.94 24.33
C LYS A 559 29.03 -5.89 25.10
N GLY A 560 28.67 -6.34 26.29
CA GLY A 560 29.46 -7.27 27.11
C GLY A 560 29.13 -8.76 26.90
N ASP A 561 28.05 -9.05 26.19
CA ASP A 561 27.47 -10.39 26.13
C ASP A 561 28.12 -11.21 25.01
N SER A 562 28.19 -12.51 25.26
CA SER A 562 28.44 -13.58 24.29
C SER A 562 27.16 -14.43 24.22
N LEU A 563 27.01 -15.24 23.18
CA LEU A 563 25.76 -15.99 22.97
C LEU A 563 26.02 -17.49 22.96
N ILE A 564 25.20 -18.23 23.70
CA ILE A 564 25.09 -19.69 23.53
C ILE A 564 23.79 -19.97 22.79
N LYS A 565 23.90 -20.56 21.59
CA LYS A 565 22.75 -21.07 20.83
C LYS A 565 22.55 -22.54 21.17
N LEU A 566 21.39 -22.89 21.71
CA LEU A 566 21.00 -24.26 22.01
C LEU A 566 20.02 -24.74 20.95
N ALA A 567 20.36 -25.84 20.29
CA ALA A 567 19.51 -26.53 19.33
C ALA A 567 19.27 -27.97 19.77
N ILE A 568 18.00 -28.38 19.83
CA ILE A 568 17.62 -29.75 20.21
C ILE A 568 16.51 -30.21 19.29
N LYS A 569 16.68 -31.43 18.75
CA LYS A 569 15.61 -32.22 18.15
C LYS A 569 15.40 -33.45 19.02
N TYR A 570 14.28 -33.50 19.73
CA TYR A 570 14.00 -34.55 20.69
C TYR A 570 12.72 -35.30 20.32
N PRO A 571 12.81 -36.59 19.93
CA PRO A 571 11.65 -37.42 19.66
C PRO A 571 11.07 -37.94 20.98
N SER A 572 10.24 -37.14 21.66
CA SER A 572 9.61 -37.53 22.93
C SER A 572 8.72 -38.77 22.79
N ARG A 573 8.51 -39.48 23.90
CA ARG A 573 7.71 -40.72 23.90
C ARG A 573 6.27 -40.46 23.47
N TYR A 574 5.65 -41.45 22.83
CA TYR A 574 4.22 -41.43 22.57
C TYR A 574 3.43 -41.52 23.88
N LYS A 575 2.27 -40.86 23.93
CA LYS A 575 1.35 -40.88 25.07
C LYS A 575 0.69 -42.25 25.26
N ALA A 576 0.49 -42.98 24.15
CA ALA A 576 0.06 -44.37 24.13
C ALA A 576 1.24 -45.30 23.79
N ASP A 577 1.21 -46.51 24.33
CA ASP A 577 2.24 -47.50 24.05
C ASP A 577 2.16 -47.96 22.58
N CYS A 578 3.31 -47.97 21.92
CA CYS A 578 3.40 -48.47 20.55
C CYS A 578 3.23 -50.00 20.53
N ARG A 579 2.36 -50.52 19.67
CA ARG A 579 2.24 -51.97 19.44
C ARG A 579 2.96 -52.39 18.17
N GLU A 580 3.52 -53.59 18.13
CA GLU A 580 3.99 -54.19 16.88
C GLU A 580 2.81 -54.53 15.98
N LEU A 581 2.91 -54.18 14.70
CA LEU A 581 1.97 -54.64 13.68
C LEU A 581 2.26 -56.10 13.35
N THR A 582 1.21 -56.89 13.18
CA THR A 582 1.33 -58.24 12.63
C THR A 582 1.85 -58.19 11.19
N GLU A 583 2.41 -59.31 10.71
CA GLU A 583 2.92 -59.43 9.34
C GLU A 583 1.83 -59.09 8.30
N LYS A 584 0.60 -59.58 8.51
CA LYS A 584 -0.58 -59.30 7.68
C LYS A 584 -0.97 -57.81 7.69
N GLU A 585 -0.93 -57.15 8.84
CA GLU A 585 -1.20 -55.70 8.95
C GLU A 585 -0.09 -54.87 8.28
N THR A 586 1.17 -55.34 8.34
CA THR A 586 2.32 -54.69 7.71
C THR A 586 2.25 -54.81 6.18
N GLU A 587 1.87 -55.98 5.66
CA GLU A 587 1.65 -56.18 4.22
C GLU A 587 0.50 -55.33 3.67
N ALA A 588 -0.53 -55.08 4.49
CA ALA A 588 -1.64 -54.19 4.15
C ALA A 588 -1.22 -52.71 4.04
N LYS A 589 -0.05 -52.30 4.55
CA LYS A 589 0.49 -50.95 4.36
C LYS A 589 1.14 -50.80 2.97
N LEU A 590 1.20 -49.56 2.49
CA LEU A 590 1.92 -49.21 1.25
C LEU A 590 3.40 -49.62 1.35
N ARG A 591 4.02 -50.01 0.22
CA ARG A 591 5.38 -50.57 0.17
C ARG A 591 6.46 -49.72 0.88
N HIS A 592 6.36 -48.39 0.80
CA HIS A 592 7.29 -47.46 1.48
C HIS A 592 7.04 -47.34 2.99
N MET A 593 5.88 -47.79 3.48
CA MET A 593 5.49 -47.83 4.90
C MET A 593 5.61 -49.24 5.50
N ARG A 594 6.19 -50.22 4.82
CA ARG A 594 6.35 -51.58 5.37
C ARG A 594 7.62 -51.77 6.20
N LYS A 595 8.62 -50.90 6.04
CA LYS A 595 9.84 -50.93 6.84
C LYS A 595 9.53 -50.57 8.29
N THR A 596 10.27 -51.17 9.23
CA THR A 596 10.23 -50.82 10.64
C THR A 596 10.59 -49.34 10.83
N ASN A 597 9.91 -48.70 11.78
CA ASN A 597 10.16 -47.35 12.27
C ASN A 597 10.84 -47.35 13.66
N SER A 598 11.20 -48.54 14.18
CA SER A 598 11.87 -48.72 15.47
C SER A 598 13.30 -49.21 15.26
N PRO A 599 14.30 -48.67 15.98
CA PRO A 599 15.64 -49.24 16.02
C PRO A 599 15.74 -50.60 16.71
N PHE A 600 14.68 -51.03 17.41
CA PHE A 600 14.69 -52.16 18.34
C PHE A 600 13.78 -53.33 17.94
N SER A 601 13.06 -53.21 16.83
CA SER A 601 12.16 -54.26 16.34
C SER A 601 12.25 -54.38 14.83
N ASP A 602 12.30 -55.62 14.35
CA ASP A 602 12.26 -55.95 12.92
C ASP A 602 10.86 -55.75 12.31
N MET A 603 9.83 -55.68 13.16
CA MET A 603 8.44 -55.43 12.76
C MET A 603 8.06 -53.96 12.94
N ARG A 604 7.14 -53.48 12.10
CA ARG A 604 6.71 -52.08 12.14
C ARG A 604 5.86 -51.81 13.39
N MET A 605 6.16 -50.72 14.09
CA MET A 605 5.36 -50.27 15.22
C MET A 605 4.19 -49.38 14.77
N ASP A 606 2.99 -49.66 15.28
CA ASP A 606 1.82 -48.79 15.24
C ASP A 606 1.81 -47.90 16.48
N CYS A 607 2.54 -46.79 16.38
CA CYS A 607 2.51 -45.73 17.38
C CYS A 607 1.37 -44.77 17.04
N GLN A 608 0.13 -45.12 17.43
CA GLN A 608 -1.01 -44.21 17.28
C GLN A 608 -1.10 -43.28 18.49
N GLY A 609 -0.94 -41.97 18.26
CA GLY A 609 -1.23 -40.97 19.28
C GLY A 609 -0.29 -39.77 19.26
N GLU A 610 -0.59 -38.82 20.14
CA GLU A 610 0.24 -37.64 20.40
C GLU A 610 1.51 -38.04 21.16
N ARG A 611 2.60 -37.31 20.97
CA ARG A 611 3.79 -37.42 21.81
C ARG A 611 3.62 -36.63 23.11
N LEU A 612 4.42 -36.96 24.13
CA LEU A 612 4.42 -36.24 25.40
C LEU A 612 5.19 -34.92 25.26
N PRO A 613 4.73 -33.83 25.91
CA PRO A 613 5.54 -32.63 26.04
C PRO A 613 6.75 -32.90 26.94
N ILE A 614 7.80 -32.08 26.78
CA ILE A 614 9.03 -32.16 27.57
C ILE A 614 9.27 -30.87 28.31
N ASN A 615 9.84 -30.98 29.51
CA ASN A 615 10.37 -29.87 30.29
C ASN A 615 11.88 -29.82 30.08
N VAL A 616 12.39 -28.67 29.66
CA VAL A 616 13.81 -28.43 29.51
C VAL A 616 14.26 -27.36 30.50
N ASP A 617 15.25 -27.75 31.31
CA ASP A 617 15.94 -26.86 32.24
C ASP A 617 17.38 -26.64 31.76
N VAL A 618 17.78 -25.39 31.62
CA VAL A 618 19.14 -25.01 31.24
C VAL A 618 19.80 -24.28 32.39
N TYR A 619 20.99 -24.73 32.76
CA TYR A 619 21.81 -24.15 33.80
C TYR A 619 23.11 -23.60 33.19
N VAL A 620 23.47 -22.39 33.58
CA VAL A 620 24.75 -21.75 33.29
C VAL A 620 25.40 -21.45 34.64
N ASP A 621 26.61 -21.97 34.88
CA ASP A 621 27.34 -21.86 36.15
C ASP A 621 26.48 -22.25 37.37
N ASN A 622 25.80 -23.39 37.24
CA ASN A 622 24.86 -23.93 38.24
C ASN A 622 23.63 -23.04 38.53
N LYS A 623 23.44 -21.92 37.84
CA LYS A 623 22.23 -21.09 37.91
C LYS A 623 21.24 -21.51 36.83
N ASN A 624 20.00 -21.80 37.20
CA ASN A 624 18.93 -22.08 36.23
C ASN A 624 18.59 -20.79 35.47
N VAL A 625 18.85 -20.76 34.16
CA VAL A 625 18.60 -19.61 33.28
C VAL A 625 17.34 -19.80 32.42
N LEU A 626 16.89 -21.04 32.23
CA LEU A 626 15.70 -21.36 31.43
C LEU A 626 15.01 -22.58 32.01
N SER A 627 13.71 -22.48 32.28
CA SER A 627 12.84 -23.62 32.61
C SER A 627 11.55 -23.46 31.83
N ARG A 628 11.34 -24.28 30.80
CA ARG A 628 10.20 -24.16 29.87
C ARG A 628 9.71 -25.54 29.41
N SER A 629 8.40 -25.66 29.24
CA SER A 629 7.76 -26.82 28.62
C SER A 629 7.63 -26.61 27.10
N TYR A 630 7.99 -27.62 26.33
CA TYR A 630 7.89 -27.66 24.88
C TYR A 630 6.93 -28.76 24.44
N PHE A 631 6.21 -28.50 23.36
CA PHE A 631 5.16 -29.37 22.85
C PHE A 631 5.58 -30.01 21.52
N PRO A 632 5.12 -31.24 21.23
CA PRO A 632 5.35 -31.90 19.95
C PRO A 632 4.85 -31.09 18.76
N THR A 633 5.51 -31.27 17.62
CA THR A 633 5.16 -30.58 16.38
C THR A 633 4.15 -31.39 15.55
N GLY A 634 3.55 -30.72 14.55
CA GLY A 634 2.56 -31.32 13.65
C GLY A 634 1.11 -31.15 14.13
N LEU A 635 0.16 -31.16 13.20
CA LEU A 635 -1.27 -30.96 13.49
C LEU A 635 -1.87 -32.01 14.46
N LYS A 636 -1.23 -33.18 14.56
CA LYS A 636 -1.62 -34.28 15.45
C LYS A 636 -0.66 -34.45 16.64
N ASN A 637 0.26 -33.51 16.86
CA ASN A 637 1.27 -33.57 17.92
C ASN A 637 2.09 -34.87 17.90
N ASP A 638 2.34 -35.44 16.72
CA ASP A 638 3.02 -36.72 16.51
C ASP A 638 4.48 -36.56 16.01
N GLY A 639 4.89 -35.33 15.71
CA GLY A 639 6.24 -34.96 15.29
C GLY A 639 7.22 -34.73 16.44
N PRO A 640 8.54 -34.72 16.16
CA PRO A 640 9.55 -34.46 17.17
C PRO A 640 9.44 -33.05 17.74
N ILE A 641 9.98 -32.83 18.93
CA ILE A 641 10.06 -31.51 19.56
C ILE A 641 11.34 -30.83 19.10
N PHE A 642 11.22 -29.64 18.54
CA PHE A 642 12.36 -28.79 18.19
C PHE A 642 12.49 -27.66 19.19
N ILE A 643 13.69 -27.43 19.69
CA ILE A 643 14.02 -26.37 20.63
C ILE A 643 15.16 -25.56 20.04
N TYR A 644 14.94 -24.26 19.93
CA TYR A 644 15.95 -23.27 19.58
C TYR A 644 15.91 -22.16 20.62
N GLU A 645 16.97 -21.98 21.38
CA GLU A 645 17.05 -20.96 22.42
C GLU A 645 18.39 -20.20 22.33
N GLU A 646 18.32 -18.87 22.44
CA GLU A 646 19.48 -17.98 22.48
C GLU A 646 19.71 -17.51 23.92
N ILE A 647 20.84 -17.88 24.51
CA ILE A 647 21.15 -17.61 25.91
C ILE A 647 22.31 -16.63 25.98
N PRO A 648 22.06 -15.35 26.34
CA PRO A 648 23.12 -14.38 26.54
C PRO A 648 23.91 -14.74 27.82
N VAL A 649 25.23 -14.76 27.71
CA VAL A 649 26.16 -15.03 28.81
C VAL A 649 27.25 -13.96 28.83
N THR A 650 27.88 -13.75 29.97
CA THR A 650 29.04 -12.85 30.05
C THR A 650 30.24 -13.44 29.30
N THR A 651 31.27 -12.63 29.08
CA THR A 651 32.54 -13.13 28.54
C THR A 651 33.25 -13.98 29.60
N GLY A 652 33.72 -15.18 29.26
CA GLY A 652 34.35 -16.09 30.21
C GLY A 652 34.17 -17.57 29.86
N THR A 653 34.61 -18.44 30.78
CA THR A 653 34.32 -19.88 30.71
C THR A 653 33.09 -20.16 31.55
N HIS A 654 32.09 -20.78 30.93
CA HIS A 654 30.81 -21.07 31.55
C HIS A 654 30.53 -22.57 31.54
N GLY A 655 30.10 -23.10 32.69
CA GLY A 655 29.62 -24.48 32.81
C GLY A 655 28.18 -24.54 32.30
N PHE A 656 27.95 -25.18 31.16
CA PHE A 656 26.63 -25.29 30.54
C PHE A 656 26.03 -26.68 30.77
N LYS A 657 24.81 -26.72 31.31
CA LYS A 657 24.10 -27.97 31.61
C LYS A 657 22.65 -27.93 31.16
N VAL A 658 22.23 -28.94 30.38
CA VAL A 658 20.85 -29.10 29.91
C VAL A 658 20.26 -30.35 30.54
N ARG A 659 19.04 -30.23 31.08
CA ARG A 659 18.25 -31.34 31.60
C ARG A 659 16.94 -31.41 30.84
N ILE A 660 16.61 -32.60 30.32
CA ILE A 660 15.35 -32.85 29.60
C ILE A 660 14.55 -33.89 30.38
N ARG A 661 13.26 -33.61 30.58
CA ARG A 661 12.32 -34.49 31.29
C ARG A 661 11.02 -34.60 30.50
N ASP A 662 10.54 -35.82 30.24
CA ASP A 662 9.19 -35.99 29.69
C ASP A 662 8.15 -35.64 30.77
N SER A 663 7.01 -35.06 30.38
CA SER A 663 5.97 -34.55 31.29
C SER A 663 5.21 -35.61 32.13
N LYS A 664 5.63 -36.89 32.13
CA LYS A 664 4.98 -37.92 32.95
C LYS A 664 5.53 -37.82 34.38
N GLU A 665 4.64 -37.65 35.37
CA GLU A 665 4.94 -37.16 36.73
C GLU A 665 5.94 -37.97 37.58
N ASP A 666 6.43 -39.15 37.15
CA ASP A 666 7.27 -40.03 37.97
C ASP A 666 8.56 -40.55 37.32
N ASN A 667 9.04 -39.96 36.21
CA ASN A 667 10.25 -40.48 35.53
C ASN A 667 11.56 -39.79 35.98
N PRO A 668 12.68 -40.55 36.14
CA PRO A 668 14.00 -39.98 36.33
C PRO A 668 14.42 -39.14 35.11
N LEU A 669 15.36 -38.21 35.30
CA LEU A 669 15.94 -37.39 34.24
C LEU A 669 16.24 -38.22 32.99
N ASN A 670 15.54 -37.94 31.88
CA ASN A 670 15.71 -38.70 30.64
C ASN A 670 17.06 -38.41 29.98
N TYR A 671 17.55 -37.18 30.12
CA TYR A 671 18.83 -36.78 29.55
C TYR A 671 19.46 -35.62 30.32
N VAL A 672 20.78 -35.70 30.52
CA VAL A 672 21.60 -34.63 31.06
C VAL A 672 22.80 -34.46 30.14
N PHE A 673 23.02 -33.23 29.66
CA PHE A 673 24.21 -32.84 28.92
C PHE A 673 24.96 -31.78 29.69
N GLU A 674 26.28 -31.94 29.79
CA GLU A 674 27.18 -30.98 30.44
C GLU A 674 28.36 -30.71 29.50
N LYS A 675 28.71 -29.43 29.36
CA LYS A 675 29.86 -28.98 28.59
C LYS A 675 30.35 -27.64 29.13
N GLU A 676 31.66 -27.48 29.22
CA GLU A 676 32.27 -26.17 29.44
C GLU A 676 32.43 -25.42 28.11
N VAL A 677 32.06 -24.15 28.11
CA VAL A 677 32.11 -23.29 26.94
C VAL A 677 32.88 -22.02 27.28
N GLY A 678 34.03 -21.84 26.65
CA GLY A 678 34.81 -20.60 26.72
C GLY A 678 34.37 -19.64 25.61
N LEU A 679 33.99 -18.42 25.97
CA LEU A 679 33.52 -17.39 25.03
C LEU A 679 34.26 -16.07 25.21
N LYS A 680 34.67 -15.47 24.10
CA LYS A 680 35.15 -14.09 24.02
C LYS A 680 34.00 -13.14 23.73
N SER A 681 34.19 -11.85 24.02
CA SER A 681 33.14 -10.83 23.84
C SER A 681 32.58 -10.80 22.41
N GLY A 682 31.27 -11.04 22.27
CA GLY A 682 30.56 -11.07 20.99
C GLY A 682 30.71 -12.36 20.19
N GLU A 683 31.30 -13.39 20.77
CA GLU A 683 31.38 -14.73 20.18
C GLU A 683 30.07 -15.50 20.41
N VAL A 684 29.74 -16.38 19.47
CA VAL A 684 28.60 -17.28 19.52
C VAL A 684 29.09 -18.72 19.57
N SER A 685 28.71 -19.46 20.60
CA SER A 685 28.93 -20.91 20.66
C SER A 685 27.63 -21.65 20.40
N VAL A 686 27.69 -22.67 19.55
CA VAL A 686 26.55 -23.53 19.23
C VAL A 686 26.65 -24.83 20.00
N ILE A 687 25.55 -25.19 20.68
CA ILE A 687 25.35 -26.49 21.31
C ILE A 687 24.22 -27.15 20.54
N ASP A 688 24.59 -27.91 19.52
CA ASP A 688 23.66 -28.69 18.71
C ASP A 688 23.57 -30.12 19.23
N LEU A 689 22.39 -30.47 19.75
CA LEU A 689 22.04 -31.80 20.24
C LEU A 689 21.04 -32.50 19.30
N SER A 690 20.81 -31.96 18.09
CA SER A 690 19.77 -32.44 17.18
C SER A 690 20.03 -33.82 16.60
N ASN A 691 21.29 -34.22 16.48
CA ASN A 691 21.70 -35.55 16.01
C ASN A 691 22.06 -36.52 17.15
N LYS A 692 21.83 -36.13 18.41
CA LYS A 692 22.19 -36.97 19.57
C LYS A 692 21.10 -37.93 20.02
N PHE A 693 19.86 -37.77 19.56
CA PHE A 693 18.68 -38.49 20.04
C PHE A 693 18.03 -39.38 18.99
#